data_AF-A0A2G9V4E0-F1
#
_entry.id   AF-A0A2G9V4E0-F1
#
_cell.length_a   1.000
_cell.length_b   1.000
_cell.length_c   1.000
_cell.angle_alpha   90.00
_cell.angle_beta   90.00
_cell.angle_gamma   90.00
#
_symmetry.space_group_name_H-M   'P 1'
#
loop_
_entity.id
_entity.type
_entity.pdbx_description
1 polymer ?
#
loop_
_entity_poly.entity_id
_entity_poly.type
_entity_poly.pdbx_seq_one_letter_code
_entity_poly.pdbx_strand_id
1 'polypeptide(L)'
;MAALTATPMVILEEAKKQFQGDGKLNVQLLDQVVTMMNRATGEEQKLANMILVELKENPNSWTKIFDHSVTNNWVVDHWVVESRARPPIGQHWVVEVDAILEYSDLAESKYFALQILESVIQTKWKSLPLVQRDGIKGFIVQFILKLTNSIVEATLKTLHRFLSWIPVGYVFETDITQLLSENTYNSACPQVTDYHKYAIELLLSISQVEDVEIFKVCLDYWCALTSELYRLNPFAPPSPPIAISFSCGGAAGAKEHPRRKLYKEHLSNLRTIMISRMAKPEEVLVVREIVKDTDSITLYKNMRECLVYLTHLDCKDTEQKMTDKLASQMQVGEQTPFIDEMLKNLSGIICDLAPSQVHVFYEAVGHIISSASDEPDQQADLIEKLMALPNSVWDEIIANAGENMAVLEDAEVSRNLLNILKTNVACCKAAGNPFITQLSRLYIDLLSLYRILSEKVSTAVEQNGQEVLKMPLLKTMRAVKREILILISTWVASAKDRQMVLENIVPPLFDAVLFDYQKNVPAAREPKVLSLLSIIVTKLGSMLASQVPQILAAVFECTLEMINKDMEAFPEHRTNFFQLIHALTVECFQIFLALPPEQLSYIIDAVVWAFQHSMRNVAEIGLTYYAEVLCRLFKACEFLITVPLNDDNPKQSNVDYIYEYIANIFVQHFTNLTEGQIRVIIKGFFSFNTDQGGMRNHLRDFLVQIKEFNGEDTSDLFLEEREAEIQAVQAKKNAVPGMLDPNAMVDEDEMR
;
A
#
# COMPACT_ATOMS: atom_id res chain seq x y z
N MET A 1 20.64 62.07 -18.04
CA MET A 1 21.81 61.20 -17.79
C MET A 1 21.28 59.80 -17.57
N ALA A 2 21.70 58.83 -18.38
CA ALA A 2 21.29 57.45 -18.32
C ALA A 2 21.88 56.77 -17.07
N ALA A 3 21.04 56.31 -16.15
CA ALA A 3 21.43 55.32 -15.15
C ALA A 3 21.29 53.94 -15.81
N LEU A 4 22.41 53.24 -16.02
CA LEU A 4 22.43 51.86 -16.47
C LEU A 4 21.59 51.00 -15.50
N THR A 5 20.47 50.46 -15.95
CA THR A 5 19.76 49.39 -15.24
C THR A 5 20.63 48.14 -15.28
N ALA A 6 21.23 47.78 -14.14
CA ALA A 6 22.03 46.57 -14.02
C ALA A 6 21.20 45.32 -14.38
N THR A 7 21.81 44.37 -15.08
CA THR A 7 21.16 43.09 -15.42
C THR A 7 20.87 42.25 -14.16
N PRO A 8 19.81 41.42 -14.13
CA PRO A 8 19.42 40.63 -12.94
C PRO A 8 20.57 39.80 -12.33
N MET A 9 21.44 39.21 -13.15
CA MET A 9 22.62 38.49 -12.69
C MET A 9 23.63 39.36 -11.93
N VAL A 10 23.77 40.64 -12.28
CA VAL A 10 24.66 41.59 -11.58
C VAL A 10 24.09 41.94 -10.20
N ILE A 11 22.76 42.03 -10.09
CA ILE A 11 22.05 42.24 -8.82
C ILE A 11 22.23 41.00 -7.92
N LEU A 12 22.16 39.79 -8.47
CA LEU A 12 22.38 38.54 -7.72
C LEU A 12 23.84 38.37 -7.28
N GLU A 13 24.82 38.75 -8.11
CA GLU A 13 26.23 38.75 -7.70
C GLU A 13 26.54 39.78 -6.61
N GLU A 14 25.94 40.97 -6.70
CA GLU A 14 26.05 42.01 -5.67
C GLU A 14 25.39 41.55 -4.36
N ALA A 15 24.19 40.96 -4.44
CA ALA A 15 23.50 40.39 -3.29
C ALA A 15 24.33 39.27 -2.65
N LYS A 16 24.92 38.36 -3.44
CA LYS A 16 25.78 37.29 -2.93
C LYS A 16 26.98 37.85 -2.18
N LYS A 17 27.67 38.85 -2.73
CA LYS A 17 28.81 39.51 -2.06
C LYS A 17 28.39 40.22 -0.78
N GLN A 18 27.28 40.94 -0.82
CA GLN A 18 26.78 41.70 0.33
C GLN A 18 26.27 40.78 1.45
N PHE A 19 25.61 39.68 1.12
CA PHE A 19 25.05 38.73 2.09
C PHE A 19 26.15 37.81 2.69
N GLN A 20 27.24 37.56 1.95
CA GLN A 20 28.40 36.81 2.45
C GLN A 20 29.33 37.65 3.35
N GLY A 21 29.50 38.95 3.09
CA GLY A 21 30.35 39.84 3.90
C GLY A 21 29.79 40.17 5.31
N ASP A 22 30.61 40.86 6.12
CA ASP A 22 30.23 41.42 7.44
C ASP A 22 29.53 42.80 7.34
N GLY A 23 29.14 43.20 6.13
CA GLY A 23 28.46 44.45 5.85
C GLY A 23 26.95 44.37 6.08
N LYS A 24 26.28 45.54 6.05
CA LYS A 24 24.85 45.71 6.32
C LYS A 24 23.97 45.04 5.25
N LEU A 25 22.86 44.43 5.65
CA LEU A 25 21.84 43.90 4.74
C LEU A 25 20.96 45.04 4.16
N ASN A 26 20.83 45.10 2.83
CA ASN A 26 19.94 46.06 2.16
C ASN A 26 18.55 45.44 1.94
N VAL A 27 17.51 45.97 2.61
CA VAL A 27 16.12 45.48 2.52
C VAL A 27 15.57 45.55 1.09
N GLN A 28 15.88 46.60 0.34
CA GLN A 28 15.45 46.73 -1.06
C GLN A 28 16.15 45.72 -1.98
N LEU A 29 17.40 45.36 -1.67
CA LEU A 29 18.12 44.32 -2.39
C LEU A 29 17.58 42.93 -2.04
N LEU A 30 17.25 42.67 -0.77
CA LEU A 30 16.57 41.44 -0.36
C LEU A 30 15.21 41.30 -1.05
N ASP A 31 14.42 42.36 -1.12
CA ASP A 31 13.14 42.40 -1.83
C ASP A 31 13.31 42.09 -3.33
N GLN A 32 14.39 42.57 -3.96
CA GLN A 32 14.72 42.23 -5.35
C GLN A 32 15.09 40.76 -5.51
N VAL A 33 15.90 40.19 -4.61
CA VAL A 33 16.29 38.77 -4.64
C VAL A 33 15.08 37.85 -4.39
N VAL A 34 14.22 38.19 -3.43
CA VAL A 34 12.97 37.45 -3.15
C VAL A 34 12.01 37.55 -4.33
N THR A 35 11.92 38.71 -4.98
CA THR A 35 11.12 38.88 -6.20
C THR A 35 11.68 38.03 -7.35
N MET A 36 12.99 37.96 -7.53
CA MET A 36 13.62 37.10 -8.55
C MET A 36 13.41 35.61 -8.27
N MET A 37 13.48 35.18 -7.01
CA MET A 37 13.20 33.80 -6.62
C MET A 37 11.74 33.40 -6.91
N ASN A 38 10.78 34.32 -6.75
CA ASN A 38 9.36 34.05 -7.02
C ASN A 38 8.93 34.26 -8.48
N ARG A 39 9.64 35.09 -9.27
CA ARG A 39 9.20 35.51 -10.61
C ARG A 39 10.14 35.14 -11.76
N ALA A 40 11.43 34.90 -11.52
CA ALA A 40 12.37 34.51 -12.57
C ALA A 40 12.30 33.01 -12.89
N THR A 41 12.85 32.58 -14.02
CA THR A 41 12.90 31.17 -14.44
C THR A 41 14.33 30.77 -14.83
N GLY A 42 14.68 29.50 -14.66
CA GLY A 42 15.98 28.96 -15.05
C GLY A 42 17.10 29.25 -14.03
N GLU A 43 18.24 29.77 -14.50
CA GLU A 43 19.44 29.94 -13.67
C GLU A 43 19.34 31.07 -12.64
N GLU A 44 18.65 32.17 -12.99
CA GLU A 44 18.45 33.32 -12.08
C GLU A 44 17.65 32.93 -10.84
N GLN A 45 16.61 32.10 -11.00
CA GLN A 45 15.80 31.60 -9.89
C GLN A 45 16.59 30.66 -8.98
N LYS A 46 17.37 29.74 -9.57
CA LYS A 46 18.21 28.82 -8.80
C LYS A 46 19.26 29.57 -7.99
N LEU A 47 19.89 30.58 -8.59
CA LEU A 47 20.90 31.40 -7.93
C LEU A 47 20.29 32.25 -6.80
N ALA A 48 19.13 32.88 -7.04
CA ALA A 48 18.40 33.62 -6.01
C ALA A 48 18.00 32.72 -4.83
N ASN A 49 17.52 31.49 -5.10
CA ASN A 49 17.19 30.53 -4.05
C ASN A 49 18.42 30.10 -3.25
N MET A 50 19.53 29.79 -3.92
CA MET A 50 20.79 29.41 -3.26
C MET A 50 21.29 30.53 -2.33
N ILE A 51 21.22 31.79 -2.77
CA ILE A 51 21.61 32.95 -1.97
C ILE A 51 20.72 33.10 -0.72
N LEU A 52 19.41 32.91 -0.84
CA LEU A 52 18.48 32.98 0.29
C LEU A 52 18.67 31.81 1.28
N VAL A 53 18.95 30.61 0.78
CA VAL A 53 19.28 29.45 1.64
C VAL A 53 20.59 29.69 2.39
N GLU A 54 21.63 30.17 1.70
CA GLU A 54 22.92 30.49 2.33
C GLU A 54 22.78 31.58 3.40
N LEU A 55 21.93 32.58 3.15
CA LEU A 55 21.58 33.60 4.14
C LEU A 55 20.77 33.02 5.31
N LYS A 56 19.87 32.07 5.08
CA LYS A 56 19.09 31.41 6.14
C LYS A 56 19.94 30.50 7.03
N GLU A 57 20.86 29.75 6.44
CA GLU A 57 21.70 28.76 7.13
C GLU A 57 22.91 29.39 7.83
N ASN A 58 23.32 30.61 7.44
CA ASN A 58 24.47 31.24 8.03
C ASN A 58 24.23 31.54 9.54
N PRO A 59 25.08 31.00 10.45
CA PRO A 59 24.90 31.09 11.90
C PRO A 59 24.88 32.52 12.46
N ASN A 60 25.40 33.49 11.69
CA ASN A 60 25.55 34.89 12.03
C ASN A 60 24.60 35.80 11.22
N SER A 61 23.68 35.26 10.44
CA SER A 61 22.75 36.09 9.64
C SER A 61 21.87 37.00 10.49
N TRP A 62 21.58 36.58 11.73
CA TRP A 62 20.87 37.40 12.71
C TRP A 62 21.69 38.58 13.25
N THR A 63 23.03 38.60 13.04
CA THR A 63 23.92 39.72 13.43
C THR A 63 24.31 40.64 12.27
N LYS A 64 23.97 40.32 11.02
CA LYS A 64 24.45 41.02 9.80
C LYS A 64 23.60 42.22 9.36
N ILE A 65 22.65 42.65 10.19
CA ILE A 65 21.67 43.68 9.86
C ILE A 65 21.85 44.81 10.90
N PHE A 66 22.66 45.84 10.56
CA PHE A 66 22.90 47.02 11.42
C PHE A 66 23.29 48.28 10.62
N ASP A 67 22.49 49.35 10.64
CA ASP A 67 22.89 50.72 11.07
C ASP A 67 21.77 51.77 10.96
N HIS A 68 21.73 52.57 12.02
CA HIS A 68 21.05 53.84 12.18
C HIS A 68 21.53 54.93 11.19
N SER A 69 20.73 55.20 10.17
CA SER A 69 20.56 56.58 9.69
C SER A 69 19.21 56.70 8.98
N VAL A 70 18.44 57.76 9.33
CA VAL A 70 17.06 58.05 8.91
C VAL A 70 16.02 57.28 9.78
N THR A 71 15.22 57.83 10.69
CA THR A 71 14.74 59.19 10.98
C THR A 71 14.43 59.34 12.48
N ASN A 72 14.77 60.51 13.02
CA ASN A 72 14.13 61.07 14.22
C ASN A 72 12.60 61.15 14.07
N ASN A 73 11.89 61.09 15.20
CA ASN A 73 10.45 61.25 15.42
C ASN A 73 9.59 59.99 15.32
N TRP A 74 9.52 59.23 16.42
CA TRP A 74 8.22 58.91 17.03
C TRP A 74 8.33 59.04 18.55
N VAL A 75 7.36 59.76 19.09
CA VAL A 75 7.29 60.30 20.45
C VAL A 75 7.06 59.17 21.46
N VAL A 76 7.98 59.04 22.41
CA VAL A 76 7.73 58.43 23.72
C VAL A 76 7.15 59.53 24.60
N ASP A 77 5.83 59.67 24.60
CA ASP A 77 5.12 60.35 25.68
C ASP A 77 3.88 59.53 25.99
N HIS A 78 3.99 58.65 26.97
CA HIS A 78 3.18 58.61 28.18
C HIS A 78 3.55 57.33 28.95
N TRP A 79 3.65 57.45 30.28
CA TRP A 79 3.90 56.40 31.28
C TRP A 79 5.37 56.14 31.67
N VAL A 80 5.98 57.13 32.31
CA VAL A 80 7.00 56.90 33.34
C VAL A 80 6.33 57.06 34.71
N VAL A 81 6.13 55.95 35.42
CA VAL A 81 6.01 55.95 36.89
C VAL A 81 7.37 55.55 37.45
N GLU A 82 7.86 56.38 38.37
CA GLU A 82 9.16 56.35 39.02
C GLU A 82 9.51 54.99 39.65
N SER A 83 10.73 54.49 39.39
CA SER A 83 11.77 54.35 40.42
C SER A 83 12.92 53.40 40.02
N ARG A 84 14.13 53.96 40.05
CA ARG A 84 15.44 53.31 40.30
C ARG A 84 15.97 52.27 39.30
N ALA A 85 16.73 52.81 38.33
CA ALA A 85 18.12 52.47 37.97
C ALA A 85 18.30 52.56 36.45
N ARG A 86 18.89 53.67 35.98
CA ARG A 86 19.38 53.79 34.60
C ARG A 86 20.61 52.89 34.43
N PRO A 87 20.66 51.97 33.46
CA PRO A 87 21.94 51.52 32.94
C PRO A 87 22.52 52.56 31.96
N PRO A 88 23.84 52.58 31.75
CA PRO A 88 24.48 53.52 30.84
C PRO A 88 24.17 53.19 29.38
N ILE A 89 24.22 54.23 28.56
CA ILE A 89 24.13 54.23 27.10
C ILE A 89 25.12 53.19 26.51
N GLY A 90 24.60 52.23 25.74
CA GLY A 90 25.40 51.31 24.94
C GLY A 90 24.92 49.85 24.98
N GLN A 91 23.78 49.56 24.35
CA GLN A 91 23.42 48.24 23.75
C GLN A 91 21.99 48.34 23.21
N HIS A 92 21.89 48.69 21.93
CA HIS A 92 20.65 48.54 21.18
C HIS A 92 20.38 47.05 20.88
N TRP A 93 19.10 46.77 20.69
CA TRP A 93 18.39 45.51 20.84
C TRP A 93 18.78 44.43 19.82
N VAL A 94 18.30 43.22 20.07
CA VAL A 94 18.53 42.04 19.23
C VAL A 94 17.48 41.97 18.13
N VAL A 95 18.00 41.87 16.90
CA VAL A 95 17.39 41.55 15.60
C VAL A 95 16.72 42.71 14.83
N GLU A 96 17.33 43.16 13.71
CA GLU A 96 16.68 44.02 12.69
C GLU A 96 15.65 43.24 11.79
N VAL A 97 15.01 42.19 12.34
CA VAL A 97 13.80 41.57 11.73
C VAL A 97 12.65 42.58 11.80
N ASP A 98 12.66 43.46 12.80
CA ASP A 98 11.75 44.61 12.88
C ASP A 98 11.84 45.51 11.64
N ALA A 99 13.04 45.78 11.11
CA ALA A 99 13.26 46.63 9.96
C ALA A 99 12.74 46.01 8.66
N ILE A 100 12.91 44.70 8.46
CA ILE A 100 12.29 44.02 7.30
C ILE A 100 10.76 44.00 7.48
N LEU A 101 10.26 43.73 8.69
CA LEU A 101 8.82 43.72 8.97
C LEU A 101 8.15 45.10 8.84
N GLU A 102 8.90 46.18 9.11
CA GLU A 102 8.43 47.56 9.10
C GLU A 102 8.64 48.26 7.74
N TYR A 103 9.79 48.05 7.08
CA TYR A 103 10.19 48.76 5.87
C TYR A 103 10.12 47.96 4.57
N SER A 104 10.01 46.63 4.61
CA SER A 104 9.72 45.86 3.39
C SER A 104 8.26 46.05 2.98
N ASP A 105 8.01 46.20 1.70
CA ASP A 105 6.66 46.24 1.13
C ASP A 105 6.18 44.83 0.70
N LEU A 106 7.06 43.82 0.71
CA LEU A 106 6.77 42.45 0.27
C LEU A 106 6.44 41.53 1.44
N ALA A 107 5.29 40.85 1.36
CA ALA A 107 4.87 39.88 2.37
C ALA A 107 5.82 38.67 2.44
N GLU A 108 6.41 38.30 1.30
CA GLU A 108 7.34 37.18 1.17
C GLU A 108 8.67 37.44 1.88
N SER A 109 9.19 38.68 1.80
CA SER A 109 10.40 39.09 2.53
C SER A 109 10.15 39.14 4.04
N LYS A 110 8.98 39.62 4.46
CA LYS A 110 8.54 39.58 5.87
C LYS A 110 8.44 38.16 6.40
N TYR A 111 7.89 37.25 5.60
CA TYR A 111 7.82 35.84 5.95
C TYR A 111 9.22 35.20 6.05
N PHE A 112 10.12 35.50 5.12
CA PHE A 112 11.52 35.04 5.17
C PHE A 112 12.24 35.53 6.43
N ALA A 113 12.04 36.80 6.83
CA ALA A 113 12.60 37.35 8.07
C ALA A 113 12.05 36.63 9.33
N LEU A 114 10.76 36.31 9.35
CA LEU A 114 10.14 35.53 10.43
C LEU A 114 10.68 34.09 10.49
N GLN A 115 10.99 33.46 9.34
CA GLN A 115 11.62 32.14 9.33
C GLN A 115 13.04 32.15 9.92
N ILE A 116 13.81 33.20 9.67
CA ILE A 116 15.13 33.38 10.30
C ILE A 116 14.95 33.55 11.82
N LEU A 117 13.99 34.38 12.24
CA LEU A 117 13.69 34.57 13.66
C LEU A 117 13.26 33.26 14.35
N GLU A 118 12.39 32.49 13.70
CA GLU A 118 11.96 31.18 14.18
C GLU A 118 13.14 30.21 14.31
N SER A 119 14.00 30.13 13.30
CA SER A 119 15.20 29.28 13.33
C SER A 119 16.13 29.64 14.50
N VAL A 120 16.33 30.94 14.77
CA VAL A 120 17.13 31.42 15.91
C VAL A 120 16.47 31.03 17.24
N ILE A 121 15.15 31.13 17.35
CA ILE A 121 14.41 30.71 18.55
C ILE A 121 14.51 29.18 18.73
N GLN A 122 14.34 28.38 17.68
CA GLN A 122 14.39 26.92 17.81
C GLN A 122 15.80 26.40 18.13
N THR A 123 16.84 26.99 17.53
CA THR A 123 18.21 26.45 17.60
C THR A 123 19.08 27.11 18.67
N LYS A 124 18.84 28.38 19.02
CA LYS A 124 19.75 29.19 19.87
C LYS A 124 19.08 29.84 21.08
N TRP A 125 17.81 29.57 21.38
CA TRP A 125 17.11 30.25 22.48
C TRP A 125 17.83 30.20 23.83
N LYS A 126 18.40 29.04 24.19
CA LYS A 126 19.12 28.86 25.47
C LYS A 126 20.50 29.53 25.50
N SER A 127 21.12 29.78 24.34
CA SER A 127 22.43 30.44 24.24
C SER A 127 22.32 31.97 24.19
N LEU A 128 21.12 32.51 23.95
CA LEU A 128 20.88 33.96 23.98
C LEU A 128 20.86 34.52 25.42
N PRO A 129 21.48 35.68 25.67
CA PRO A 129 21.36 36.40 26.93
C PRO A 129 19.89 36.69 27.28
N LEU A 130 19.55 36.65 28.58
CA LEU A 130 18.19 36.82 29.09
C LEU A 130 17.50 38.09 28.58
N VAL A 131 18.23 39.21 28.58
CA VAL A 131 17.75 40.52 28.07
C VAL A 131 17.29 40.43 26.61
N GLN A 132 17.97 39.63 25.79
CA GLN A 132 17.64 39.47 24.37
C GLN A 132 16.40 38.60 24.19
N ARG A 133 16.24 37.54 24.99
CA ARG A 133 15.04 36.70 25.01
C ARG A 133 13.79 37.49 25.40
N ASP A 134 13.90 38.33 26.43
CA ASP A 134 12.81 39.19 26.87
C ASP A 134 12.46 40.25 25.82
N GLY A 135 13.47 40.80 25.13
CA GLY A 135 13.28 41.70 23.98
C GLY A 135 12.52 41.04 22.82
N ILE A 136 12.94 39.85 22.39
CA ILE A 136 12.26 39.08 21.33
C ILE A 136 10.80 38.80 21.71
N LYS A 137 10.55 38.38 22.96
CA LYS A 137 9.20 38.12 23.47
C LYS A 137 8.33 39.38 23.46
N GLY A 138 8.86 40.52 23.91
CA GLY A 138 8.17 41.80 23.91
C GLY A 138 7.81 42.27 22.50
N PHE A 139 8.75 42.17 21.56
CA PHE A 139 8.56 42.54 20.16
C PHE A 139 7.45 41.71 19.49
N ILE A 140 7.49 40.38 19.61
CA ILE A 140 6.48 39.49 19.01
C ILE A 140 5.08 39.81 19.55
N VAL A 141 4.96 40.02 20.87
CA VAL A 141 3.68 40.37 21.49
C VAL A 141 3.13 41.70 20.97
N GLN A 142 3.96 42.74 20.91
CA GLN A 142 3.54 44.04 20.38
C GLN A 142 3.17 43.99 18.89
N PHE A 143 3.93 43.23 18.09
CA PHE A 143 3.66 43.06 16.67
C PHE A 143 2.33 42.34 16.42
N ILE A 144 2.03 41.27 17.18
CA ILE A 144 0.74 40.57 17.10
C ILE A 144 -0.41 41.50 17.50
N LEU A 145 -0.26 42.27 18.58
CA LEU A 145 -1.29 43.22 19.04
C LEU A 145 -1.59 44.31 17.99
N LYS A 146 -0.61 44.72 17.19
CA LYS A 146 -0.79 45.69 16.10
C LYS A 146 -1.60 45.12 14.93
N LEU A 147 -1.63 43.80 14.75
CA LEU A 147 -2.23 43.14 13.58
C LEU A 147 -3.66 42.59 13.82
N THR A 148 -4.12 42.48 15.07
CA THR A 148 -5.43 41.87 15.39
C THR A 148 -6.60 42.85 15.21
N ASN A 149 -7.56 42.55 14.31
CA ASN A 149 -8.68 43.43 13.94
C ASN A 149 -10.06 43.07 14.56
N SER A 150 -10.29 41.85 15.06
CA SER A 150 -11.57 41.48 15.71
C SER A 150 -11.36 40.49 16.84
N ILE A 151 -11.70 40.91 18.07
CA ILE A 151 -11.52 40.10 19.27
C ILE A 151 -12.55 38.97 19.34
N VAL A 152 -13.78 39.18 18.88
CA VAL A 152 -14.88 38.21 19.01
C VAL A 152 -14.67 37.00 18.10
N GLU A 153 -14.29 37.22 16.85
CA GLU A 153 -13.98 36.12 15.91
C GLU A 153 -12.76 35.32 16.38
N ALA A 154 -11.73 36.02 16.90
CA ALA A 154 -10.59 35.38 17.51
C ALA A 154 -10.99 34.57 18.75
N THR A 155 -11.86 35.10 19.62
CA THR A 155 -12.36 34.38 20.81
C THR A 155 -13.15 33.13 20.42
N LEU A 156 -14.03 33.19 19.41
CA LEU A 156 -14.81 32.02 18.97
C LEU A 156 -13.93 30.97 18.28
N LYS A 157 -12.98 31.37 17.44
CA LYS A 157 -12.01 30.44 16.81
C LYS A 157 -11.09 29.81 17.86
N THR A 158 -10.66 30.59 18.84
CA THR A 158 -9.86 30.11 19.97
C THR A 158 -10.67 29.14 20.84
N LEU A 159 -11.92 29.47 21.15
CA LEU A 159 -12.82 28.58 21.88
C LEU A 159 -13.00 27.26 21.12
N HIS A 160 -13.28 27.29 19.82
CA HIS A 160 -13.43 26.09 18.99
C HIS A 160 -12.20 25.16 19.06
N ARG A 161 -10.98 25.72 19.06
CA ARG A 161 -9.73 24.91 19.20
C ARG A 161 -9.56 24.33 20.61
N PHE A 162 -9.98 25.05 21.64
CA PHE A 162 -9.80 24.64 23.03
C PHE A 162 -10.93 23.77 23.57
N LEU A 163 -12.09 23.70 22.92
CA LEU A 163 -13.23 22.87 23.37
C LEU A 163 -12.86 21.39 23.55
N SER A 164 -11.88 20.86 22.80
CA SER A 164 -11.40 19.48 22.95
C SER A 164 -10.47 19.26 24.16
N TRP A 165 -9.89 20.33 24.71
CA TRP A 165 -8.95 20.29 25.84
C TRP A 165 -9.54 20.79 27.16
N ILE A 166 -10.54 21.67 27.10
CA ILE A 166 -11.19 22.22 28.28
C ILE A 166 -11.91 21.07 29.02
N PRO A 167 -11.70 20.92 30.35
CA PRO A 167 -12.41 19.91 31.12
C PRO A 167 -13.93 20.08 30.96
N VAL A 168 -14.61 18.96 30.72
CA VAL A 168 -16.05 18.86 30.45
C VAL A 168 -16.89 19.66 31.46
N GLY A 169 -16.53 19.63 32.75
CA GLY A 169 -17.22 20.43 33.78
C GLY A 169 -17.28 21.93 33.47
N TYR A 170 -16.21 22.53 32.96
CA TYR A 170 -16.22 23.97 32.60
C TYR A 170 -17.11 24.28 31.40
N VAL A 171 -17.34 23.33 30.50
CA VAL A 171 -18.21 23.53 29.33
C VAL A 171 -19.69 23.42 29.71
N PHE A 172 -20.03 22.47 30.58
CA PHE A 172 -21.42 22.12 30.90
C PHE A 172 -21.95 22.70 32.23
N GLU A 173 -21.07 23.07 33.17
CA GLU A 173 -21.46 23.67 34.46
C GLU A 173 -21.40 25.21 34.45
N THR A 174 -21.00 25.81 33.32
CA THR A 174 -20.99 27.27 33.13
C THR A 174 -21.99 27.70 32.05
N ASP A 175 -22.25 29.00 31.98
CA ASP A 175 -23.20 29.60 31.04
C ASP A 175 -22.68 29.67 29.59
N ILE A 176 -21.57 29.01 29.25
CA ILE A 176 -21.01 29.02 27.88
C ILE A 176 -22.05 28.53 26.85
N THR A 177 -22.79 27.47 27.18
CA THR A 177 -23.84 26.92 26.30
C THR A 177 -25.02 27.88 26.15
N GLN A 178 -25.38 28.60 27.21
CA GLN A 178 -26.44 29.60 27.22
C GLN A 178 -26.02 30.85 26.44
N LEU A 179 -24.80 31.36 26.64
CA LEU A 179 -24.24 32.51 25.91
C LEU A 179 -24.14 32.27 24.39
N LEU A 180 -23.88 31.03 23.97
CA LEU A 180 -23.85 30.65 22.55
C LEU A 180 -25.26 30.49 21.94
N SER A 181 -26.27 30.18 22.75
CA SER A 181 -27.64 29.90 22.29
C SER A 181 -28.62 31.08 22.42
N GLU A 182 -28.43 31.97 23.41
CA GLU A 182 -29.28 33.15 23.64
C GLU A 182 -29.25 34.17 22.49
N ASN A 183 -28.20 34.16 21.66
CA ASN A 183 -28.15 34.98 20.44
C ASN A 183 -28.87 34.35 19.24
N THR A 184 -29.43 33.14 19.34
CA THR A 184 -29.99 32.42 18.16
C THR A 184 -31.29 31.64 18.36
N TYR A 185 -31.81 31.42 19.57
CA TYR A 185 -33.03 30.59 19.74
C TYR A 185 -34.21 31.26 20.46
N ASN A 186 -35.33 31.32 19.75
CA ASN A 186 -36.64 31.74 20.25
C ASN A 186 -37.30 30.57 21.03
N SER A 187 -37.76 30.86 22.24
CA SER A 187 -38.25 29.91 23.23
C SER A 187 -39.67 29.40 22.97
N ALA A 188 -39.79 28.14 22.51
CA ALA A 188 -40.96 27.28 22.72
C ALA A 188 -40.51 25.81 22.62
N CYS A 189 -40.63 25.03 23.69
CA CYS A 189 -40.06 23.67 23.78
C CYS A 189 -41.14 22.58 23.70
N PRO A 190 -41.16 21.74 22.65
CA PRO A 190 -41.81 20.42 22.66
C PRO A 190 -40.91 19.35 23.33
N GLN A 191 -41.42 18.13 23.54
CA GLN A 191 -40.71 17.08 24.31
C GLN A 191 -39.42 16.63 23.59
N VAL A 192 -38.45 16.07 24.33
CA VAL A 192 -37.14 15.59 23.78
C VAL A 192 -37.31 14.64 22.58
N THR A 193 -38.39 13.85 22.57
CA THR A 193 -38.76 12.95 21.48
C THR A 193 -39.09 13.68 20.17
N ASP A 194 -39.67 14.88 20.25
CA ASP A 194 -40.06 15.67 19.08
C ASP A 194 -38.82 16.29 18.41
N TYR A 195 -37.84 16.72 19.20
CA TYR A 195 -36.54 17.18 18.69
C TYR A 195 -35.75 16.05 18.03
N HIS A 196 -35.75 14.86 18.64
CA HIS A 196 -35.08 13.71 18.05
C HIS A 196 -35.71 13.33 16.70
N LYS A 197 -37.04 13.26 16.63
CA LYS A 197 -37.76 13.00 15.38
C LYS A 197 -37.43 14.06 14.32
N TYR A 198 -37.51 15.34 14.69
CA TYR A 198 -37.18 16.46 13.80
C TYR A 198 -35.73 16.40 13.29
N ALA A 199 -34.76 16.05 14.15
CA ALA A 199 -33.36 15.92 13.75
C ALA A 199 -33.13 14.78 12.74
N ILE A 200 -33.81 13.64 12.90
CA ILE A 200 -33.73 12.50 11.97
C ILE A 200 -34.40 12.83 10.63
N GLU A 201 -35.53 13.53 10.64
CA GLU A 201 -36.20 14.03 9.42
C GLU A 201 -35.34 15.06 8.67
N LEU A 202 -34.69 15.97 9.40
CA LEU A 202 -33.69 16.88 8.83
C LEU A 202 -32.53 16.11 8.21
N LEU A 203 -31.98 15.11 8.91
CA LEU A 203 -30.87 14.32 8.38
C LEU A 203 -31.26 13.56 7.11
N LEU A 204 -32.47 13.00 7.04
CA LEU A 204 -33.01 12.37 5.83
C LEU A 204 -33.15 13.38 4.68
N SER A 205 -33.55 14.62 4.99
CA SER A 205 -33.65 15.70 4.00
C SER A 205 -32.27 16.15 3.50
N ILE A 206 -31.29 16.27 4.40
CA ILE A 206 -29.89 16.58 4.06
C ILE A 206 -29.29 15.46 3.20
N SER A 207 -29.62 14.19 3.49
CA SER A 207 -29.16 13.03 2.72
C SER A 207 -29.70 13.00 1.27
N GLN A 208 -30.70 13.83 0.94
CA GLN A 208 -31.22 13.98 -0.43
C GLN A 208 -30.52 15.10 -1.21
N VAL A 209 -29.72 15.95 -0.56
CA VAL A 209 -28.99 17.03 -1.22
C VAL A 209 -27.98 16.46 -2.23
N GLU A 210 -27.90 17.06 -3.41
CA GLU A 210 -26.98 16.63 -4.48
C GLU A 210 -25.54 17.11 -4.24
N ASP A 211 -24.94 16.66 -3.13
CA ASP A 211 -23.55 16.93 -2.78
C ASP A 211 -22.92 15.67 -2.17
N VAL A 212 -21.77 15.25 -2.72
CA VAL A 212 -21.13 13.97 -2.35
C VAL A 212 -20.52 14.03 -0.96
N GLU A 213 -19.96 15.15 -0.55
CA GLU A 213 -19.31 15.29 0.76
C GLU A 213 -20.34 15.38 1.88
N ILE A 214 -21.42 16.12 1.66
CA ILE A 214 -22.58 16.14 2.58
C ILE A 214 -23.16 14.72 2.70
N PHE A 215 -23.32 14.02 1.57
CA PHE A 215 -23.85 12.66 1.57
C PHE A 215 -22.94 11.67 2.31
N LYS A 216 -21.61 11.76 2.16
CA LYS A 216 -20.64 10.94 2.91
C LYS A 216 -20.79 11.12 4.42
N VAL A 217 -20.88 12.37 4.89
CA VAL A 217 -21.08 12.66 6.33
C VAL A 217 -22.40 12.07 6.85
N CYS A 218 -23.48 12.20 6.08
CA CYS A 218 -24.76 11.56 6.45
C CYS A 218 -24.67 10.03 6.43
N LEU A 219 -24.02 9.46 5.42
CA LEU A 219 -23.84 8.03 5.24
C LEU A 219 -23.06 7.42 6.40
N ASP A 220 -22.00 8.06 6.89
CA ASP A 220 -21.24 7.60 8.04
C ASP A 220 -22.12 7.46 9.30
N TYR A 221 -22.99 8.45 9.54
CA TYR A 221 -23.98 8.37 10.61
C TYR A 221 -24.98 7.22 10.37
N TRP A 222 -25.50 7.08 9.16
CA TRP A 222 -26.47 6.03 8.83
C TRP A 222 -25.88 4.63 8.96
N CYS A 223 -24.63 4.43 8.53
CA CYS A 223 -23.87 3.19 8.74
C CYS A 223 -23.73 2.88 10.24
N ALA A 224 -23.32 3.86 11.05
CA ALA A 224 -23.20 3.69 12.49
C ALA A 224 -24.55 3.31 13.16
N LEU A 225 -25.62 4.05 12.84
CA LEU A 225 -26.95 3.82 13.40
C LEU A 225 -27.50 2.43 12.99
N THR A 226 -27.43 2.08 11.71
CA THR A 226 -27.95 0.80 11.19
C THR A 226 -27.15 -0.38 11.70
N SER A 227 -25.82 -0.26 11.81
CA SER A 227 -24.95 -1.27 12.43
C SER A 227 -25.27 -1.47 13.91
N GLU A 228 -25.47 -0.38 14.67
CA GLU A 228 -25.86 -0.47 16.08
C GLU A 228 -27.24 -1.12 16.25
N LEU A 229 -28.23 -0.70 15.46
CA LEU A 229 -29.57 -1.29 15.47
C LEU A 229 -29.56 -2.77 15.08
N TYR A 230 -28.65 -3.18 14.19
CA TYR A 230 -28.41 -4.58 13.83
C TYR A 230 -27.84 -5.36 15.02
N ARG A 231 -26.76 -4.86 15.66
CA ARG A 231 -26.12 -5.51 16.83
C ARG A 231 -27.05 -5.72 18.03
N LEU A 232 -28.07 -4.87 18.20
CA LEU A 232 -29.05 -5.01 19.29
C LEU A 232 -29.96 -6.24 19.17
N ASN A 233 -30.03 -6.86 17.99
CA ASN A 233 -30.67 -8.17 17.79
C ASN A 233 -30.08 -8.81 16.52
N PRO A 234 -28.88 -9.41 16.61
CA PRO A 234 -28.32 -10.18 15.53
C PRO A 234 -29.24 -11.38 15.29
N PHE A 235 -29.46 -11.78 14.04
CA PHE A 235 -30.13 -13.06 13.77
C PHE A 235 -29.34 -14.16 14.50
N ALA A 236 -29.94 -14.76 15.53
CA ALA A 236 -29.34 -15.93 16.15
C ALA A 236 -29.27 -17.03 15.07
N PRO A 237 -28.11 -17.66 14.85
CA PRO A 237 -28.05 -18.81 13.96
C PRO A 237 -28.99 -19.90 14.51
N PRO A 238 -29.70 -20.65 13.65
CA PRO A 238 -30.49 -21.78 14.12
C PRO A 238 -29.56 -22.78 14.81
N SER A 239 -29.79 -23.05 16.09
CA SER A 239 -29.14 -24.15 16.81
C SER A 239 -29.36 -25.47 16.05
N PRO A 240 -28.39 -26.40 16.04
CA PRO A 240 -28.55 -27.67 15.33
C PRO A 240 -29.72 -28.48 15.92
N PRO A 241 -30.53 -29.16 15.09
CA PRO A 241 -31.73 -29.84 15.54
C PRO A 241 -31.36 -31.19 16.18
N ILE A 242 -31.38 -31.28 17.52
CA ILE A 242 -31.45 -32.58 18.20
C ILE A 242 -32.53 -32.55 19.29
N ALA A 243 -33.38 -33.59 19.21
CA ALA A 243 -34.36 -34.09 20.18
C ALA A 243 -35.77 -33.44 20.23
N ILE A 244 -36.66 -34.02 19.43
CA ILE A 244 -38.02 -34.48 19.74
C ILE A 244 -38.65 -33.87 21.02
N SER A 245 -39.61 -32.96 20.83
CA SER A 245 -40.71 -32.78 21.79
C SER A 245 -42.00 -32.42 21.06
N PHE A 246 -43.01 -33.25 21.25
CA PHE A 246 -44.39 -33.00 20.86
C PHE A 246 -44.95 -31.82 21.67
N SER A 247 -45.25 -30.69 21.03
CA SER A 247 -46.43 -29.87 21.36
C SER A 247 -46.69 -28.81 20.29
N CYS A 248 -47.92 -28.81 19.81
CA CYS A 248 -48.55 -27.71 19.12
C CYS A 248 -48.71 -26.50 20.07
N GLY A 249 -48.16 -25.34 19.71
CA GLY A 249 -48.42 -24.08 20.40
C GLY A 249 -47.35 -23.00 20.19
N GLY A 250 -47.66 -22.02 19.32
CA GLY A 250 -47.17 -20.63 19.34
C GLY A 250 -45.66 -20.37 19.49
N ALA A 251 -45.01 -19.97 18.40
CA ALA A 251 -43.75 -19.24 18.48
C ALA A 251 -43.93 -18.00 19.38
N ALA A 252 -43.32 -18.02 20.56
CA ALA A 252 -43.19 -16.84 21.41
C ALA A 252 -42.37 -15.80 20.64
N GLY A 253 -43.03 -14.79 20.09
CA GLY A 253 -42.40 -13.73 19.32
C GLY A 253 -41.33 -13.02 20.15
N ALA A 254 -40.11 -12.98 19.63
CA ALA A 254 -39.09 -12.06 20.13
C ALA A 254 -39.70 -10.64 20.07
N LYS A 255 -39.92 -10.01 21.22
CA LYS A 255 -40.41 -8.63 21.28
C LYS A 255 -39.41 -7.75 20.54
N GLU A 256 -39.87 -7.08 19.48
CA GLU A 256 -39.07 -6.13 18.70
C GLU A 256 -38.45 -5.09 19.64
N HIS A 257 -37.14 -4.86 19.50
CA HIS A 257 -36.42 -3.94 20.37
C HIS A 257 -37.02 -2.52 20.26
N PRO A 258 -37.32 -1.81 21.37
CA PRO A 258 -37.98 -0.50 21.34
C PRO A 258 -37.30 0.55 20.46
N ARG A 259 -35.96 0.53 20.38
CA ARG A 259 -35.19 1.39 19.47
C ARG A 259 -35.51 1.12 17.99
N ARG A 260 -35.70 -0.15 17.57
CA ARG A 260 -36.07 -0.45 16.17
C ARG A 260 -37.46 0.08 15.82
N LYS A 261 -38.41 -0.05 16.75
CA LYS A 261 -39.76 0.50 16.59
C LYS A 261 -39.76 2.01 16.41
N LEU A 262 -38.85 2.73 17.09
CA LEU A 262 -38.70 4.18 16.98
C LEU A 262 -38.23 4.62 15.57
N TYR A 263 -37.27 3.90 14.98
CA TYR A 263 -36.68 4.27 13.68
C TYR A 263 -37.40 3.66 12.46
N LYS A 264 -38.37 2.77 12.65
CA LYS A 264 -38.98 1.96 11.58
C LYS A 264 -39.39 2.75 10.33
N GLU A 265 -40.12 3.84 10.50
CA GLU A 265 -40.57 4.71 9.40
C GLU A 265 -39.39 5.41 8.70
N HIS A 266 -38.47 5.96 9.50
CA HIS A 266 -37.26 6.64 9.02
C HIS A 266 -36.34 5.70 8.22
N LEU A 267 -36.20 4.44 8.63
CA LEU A 267 -35.39 3.44 7.93
C LEU A 267 -35.98 3.05 6.57
N SER A 268 -37.30 3.06 6.41
CA SER A 268 -37.94 2.82 5.09
C SER A 268 -37.68 3.96 4.11
N ASN A 269 -37.70 5.21 4.60
CA ASN A 269 -37.29 6.37 3.81
C ASN A 269 -35.80 6.30 3.44
N LEU A 270 -34.94 5.91 4.38
CA LEU A 270 -33.52 5.72 4.14
C LEU A 270 -33.24 4.64 3.08
N ARG A 271 -33.94 3.50 3.09
CA ARG A 271 -33.84 2.47 2.03
C ARG A 271 -34.14 3.05 0.66
N THR A 272 -35.16 3.89 0.56
CA THR A 272 -35.52 4.56 -0.70
C THR A 272 -34.38 5.45 -1.20
N ILE A 273 -33.74 6.22 -0.30
CA ILE A 273 -32.59 7.07 -0.63
C ILE A 273 -31.38 6.21 -1.05
N MET A 274 -31.03 5.17 -0.29
CA MET A 274 -29.89 4.28 -0.57
C MET A 274 -30.04 3.56 -1.91
N ILE A 275 -31.24 3.08 -2.25
CA ILE A 275 -31.52 2.42 -3.54
C ILE A 275 -31.50 3.43 -4.68
N SER A 276 -32.01 4.65 -4.48
CA SER A 276 -32.12 5.65 -5.55
C SER A 276 -30.80 6.34 -5.87
N ARG A 277 -29.90 6.48 -4.89
CA ARG A 277 -28.61 7.17 -5.05
C ARG A 277 -27.40 6.24 -5.05
N MET A 278 -27.63 4.92 -5.13
CA MET A 278 -26.56 3.93 -5.08
C MET A 278 -25.42 4.29 -6.04
N ALA A 279 -24.22 4.47 -5.49
CA ALA A 279 -23.02 4.69 -6.29
C ALA A 279 -22.77 3.47 -7.20
N LYS A 280 -22.13 3.70 -8.34
CA LYS A 280 -21.88 2.63 -9.31
C LYS A 280 -20.90 1.61 -8.70
N PRO A 281 -21.19 0.30 -8.83
CA PRO A 281 -20.33 -0.72 -8.27
C PRO A 281 -19.07 -0.89 -9.13
N GLU A 282 -18.04 -1.52 -8.58
CA GLU A 282 -16.72 -1.64 -9.25
C GLU A 282 -16.84 -2.28 -10.64
N GLU A 283 -17.71 -3.27 -10.79
CA GLU A 283 -17.96 -4.06 -12.00
C GLU A 283 -18.44 -3.21 -13.20
N VAL A 284 -19.13 -2.10 -12.94
CA VAL A 284 -19.63 -1.19 -14.00
C VAL A 284 -18.58 -0.13 -14.38
N LEU A 285 -17.63 0.16 -13.49
CA LEU A 285 -16.58 1.17 -13.70
C LEU A 285 -15.42 0.64 -14.56
N VAL A 286 -15.14 -0.67 -14.51
CA VAL A 286 -13.97 -1.30 -15.18
C VAL A 286 -13.97 -1.14 -16.71
N VAL A 287 -15.13 -0.91 -17.33
CA VAL A 287 -15.24 -0.92 -18.81
C VAL A 287 -14.79 0.40 -19.47
N ARG A 288 -14.68 1.52 -18.73
CA ARG A 288 -14.42 2.84 -19.35
C ARG A 288 -13.26 3.66 -18.78
N GLU A 289 -12.82 3.46 -17.53
CA GLU A 289 -11.75 4.26 -16.93
C GLU A 289 -10.66 3.37 -16.29
N ILE A 290 -9.43 3.49 -16.79
CA ILE A 290 -8.25 2.70 -16.35
C ILE A 290 -7.79 3.13 -14.94
N VAL A 291 -8.25 4.29 -14.45
CA VAL A 291 -7.94 4.79 -13.09
C VAL A 291 -9.15 4.54 -12.20
N LYS A 292 -9.02 3.58 -11.28
CA LYS A 292 -10.01 3.34 -10.23
C LYS A 292 -10.08 4.56 -9.31
N ASP A 293 -11.13 5.36 -9.40
CA ASP A 293 -11.39 6.41 -8.42
C ASP A 293 -11.70 5.76 -7.06
N THR A 294 -10.72 5.82 -6.16
CA THR A 294 -10.76 5.15 -4.85
C THR A 294 -11.89 5.69 -3.98
N ASP A 295 -12.25 6.97 -4.15
CA ASP A 295 -13.30 7.63 -3.38
C ASP A 295 -14.68 7.13 -3.79
N SER A 296 -14.92 6.97 -5.10
CA SER A 296 -16.15 6.40 -5.63
C SER A 296 -16.35 4.94 -5.21
N ILE A 297 -15.27 4.15 -5.19
CA ILE A 297 -15.29 2.76 -4.72
C ILE A 297 -15.62 2.69 -3.23
N THR A 298 -15.00 3.56 -2.43
CA THR A 298 -15.23 3.62 -0.98
C THR A 298 -16.66 4.03 -0.67
N LEU A 299 -17.18 5.01 -1.41
CA LEU A 299 -18.57 5.43 -1.30
C LEU A 299 -19.54 4.29 -1.60
N TYR A 300 -19.34 3.55 -2.70
CA TYR A 300 -20.15 2.36 -3.01
C TYR A 300 -20.10 1.32 -1.88
N LYS A 301 -18.91 1.00 -1.36
CA LYS A 301 -18.74 0.03 -0.27
C LYS A 301 -19.52 0.44 0.98
N ASN A 302 -19.46 1.72 1.36
CA ASN A 302 -20.19 2.25 2.53
C ASN A 302 -21.71 2.24 2.29
N MET A 303 -22.17 2.61 1.09
CA MET A 303 -23.60 2.55 0.73
C MET A 303 -24.14 1.12 0.73
N ARG A 304 -23.36 0.18 0.18
CA ARG A 304 -23.67 -1.25 0.19
C ARG A 304 -23.78 -1.77 1.61
N GLU A 305 -22.82 -1.47 2.47
CA GLU A 305 -22.84 -1.85 3.88
C GLU A 305 -24.10 -1.32 4.60
N CYS A 306 -24.42 -0.03 4.45
CA CYS A 306 -25.63 0.54 5.02
C CYS A 306 -26.88 -0.19 4.52
N LEU A 307 -26.96 -0.48 3.22
CA LEU A 307 -28.09 -1.18 2.63
C LEU A 307 -28.20 -2.62 3.14
N VAL A 308 -27.10 -3.35 3.30
CA VAL A 308 -27.09 -4.71 3.86
C VAL A 308 -27.63 -4.71 5.29
N TYR A 309 -27.21 -3.77 6.13
CA TYR A 309 -27.79 -3.62 7.47
C TYR A 309 -29.29 -3.30 7.41
N LEU A 310 -29.72 -2.41 6.52
CA LEU A 310 -31.13 -2.10 6.32
C LEU A 310 -31.96 -3.31 5.86
N THR A 311 -31.40 -4.17 5.01
CA THR A 311 -32.04 -5.42 4.57
C THR A 311 -32.23 -6.40 5.73
N HIS A 312 -31.24 -6.53 6.62
CA HIS A 312 -31.38 -7.37 7.82
C HIS A 312 -32.39 -6.81 8.83
N LEU A 313 -32.53 -5.48 8.88
CA LEU A 313 -33.51 -4.83 9.76
C LEU A 313 -34.94 -5.00 9.26
N ASP A 314 -35.17 -5.03 7.94
CA ASP A 314 -36.47 -5.36 7.32
C ASP A 314 -36.26 -5.80 5.85
N CYS A 315 -36.27 -7.11 5.63
CA CYS A 315 -36.04 -7.68 4.29
C CYS A 315 -37.22 -7.45 3.35
N LYS A 316 -38.45 -7.48 3.88
CA LYS A 316 -39.68 -7.33 3.10
C LYS A 316 -39.82 -5.91 2.55
N ASP A 317 -39.53 -4.91 3.37
CA ASP A 317 -39.54 -3.52 2.92
C ASP A 317 -38.47 -3.29 1.84
N THR A 318 -37.27 -3.87 2.00
CA THR A 318 -36.20 -3.74 1.00
C THR A 318 -36.57 -4.40 -0.34
N GLU A 319 -37.09 -5.64 -0.30
CA GLU A 319 -37.55 -6.39 -1.46
C GLU A 319 -38.64 -5.61 -2.23
N GLN A 320 -39.62 -5.05 -1.52
CA GLN A 320 -40.68 -4.25 -2.12
C GLN A 320 -40.11 -3.04 -2.87
N LYS A 321 -39.21 -2.28 -2.24
CA LYS A 321 -38.59 -1.08 -2.86
C LYS A 321 -37.75 -1.42 -4.09
N MET A 322 -37.03 -2.54 -4.08
CA MET A 322 -36.24 -3.00 -5.24
C MET A 322 -37.13 -3.52 -6.37
N THR A 323 -38.17 -4.28 -6.04
CA THR A 323 -39.11 -4.85 -7.02
C THR A 323 -39.86 -3.74 -7.76
N ASP A 324 -40.31 -2.71 -7.04
CA ASP A 324 -40.94 -1.53 -7.64
C ASP A 324 -40.00 -0.79 -8.61
N LYS A 325 -38.69 -0.81 -8.33
CA LYS A 325 -37.66 -0.21 -9.20
C LYS A 325 -37.38 -1.09 -10.42
N LEU A 326 -37.22 -2.40 -10.25
CA LEU A 326 -36.89 -3.37 -11.31
C LEU A 326 -38.05 -3.57 -12.30
N ALA A 327 -39.29 -3.56 -11.83
CA ALA A 327 -40.48 -3.65 -12.69
C ALA A 327 -40.57 -2.52 -13.73
N SER A 328 -39.83 -1.42 -13.53
CA SER A 328 -39.73 -0.33 -14.50
C SER A 328 -38.66 -0.53 -15.58
N GLN A 329 -37.88 -1.64 -15.57
CA GLN A 329 -36.63 -1.75 -16.34
C GLN A 329 -36.43 -2.99 -17.26
N MET A 330 -37.29 -4.03 -17.35
CA MET A 330 -36.97 -5.25 -18.15
C MET A 330 -38.09 -5.86 -19.04
N GLN A 331 -37.69 -6.42 -20.20
CA GLN A 331 -38.38 -7.38 -21.08
C GLN A 331 -37.73 -8.79 -21.00
N VAL A 332 -38.44 -9.89 -21.34
CA VAL A 332 -38.11 -11.30 -20.98
C VAL A 332 -38.16 -12.29 -22.17
N GLY A 333 -37.19 -13.22 -22.26
CA GLY A 333 -37.42 -14.64 -22.64
C GLY A 333 -36.38 -15.34 -23.56
N GLU A 334 -35.65 -16.36 -23.07
CA GLU A 334 -34.86 -17.32 -23.91
C GLU A 334 -34.89 -18.78 -23.39
N GLN A 335 -34.67 -19.76 -24.28
CA GLN A 335 -34.97 -21.21 -24.13
C GLN A 335 -33.76 -22.16 -24.34
N THR A 336 -32.53 -21.67 -24.52
CA THR A 336 -31.31 -22.51 -24.67
C THR A 336 -30.19 -22.07 -23.71
N PRO A 337 -29.24 -22.97 -23.33
CA PRO A 337 -28.06 -22.55 -22.58
C PRO A 337 -27.29 -21.52 -23.39
N PHE A 338 -27.21 -20.31 -22.87
CA PHE A 338 -26.65 -19.14 -23.54
C PHE A 338 -25.23 -19.35 -24.08
N ILE A 339 -24.45 -20.22 -23.43
CA ILE A 339 -23.05 -20.48 -23.81
C ILE A 339 -22.89 -21.08 -25.21
N ASP A 340 -23.75 -22.01 -25.63
CA ASP A 340 -23.64 -22.66 -26.94
C ASP A 340 -23.98 -21.71 -28.09
N GLU A 341 -24.92 -20.79 -27.87
CA GLU A 341 -25.26 -19.75 -28.83
C GLU A 341 -24.16 -18.68 -28.91
N MET A 342 -23.63 -18.28 -27.76
CA MET A 342 -22.51 -17.36 -27.67
C MET A 342 -21.26 -17.88 -28.40
N LEU A 343 -20.90 -19.16 -28.20
CA LEU A 343 -19.74 -19.76 -28.88
C LEU A 343 -19.94 -19.88 -30.40
N LYS A 344 -21.17 -20.12 -30.87
CA LYS A 344 -21.48 -20.14 -32.32
C LYS A 344 -21.34 -18.77 -32.96
N ASN A 345 -21.71 -17.71 -32.25
CA ASN A 345 -21.64 -16.33 -32.74
C ASN A 345 -20.37 -15.59 -32.29
N LEU A 346 -19.35 -16.31 -31.79
CA LEU A 346 -18.16 -15.73 -31.18
C LEU A 346 -17.47 -14.67 -32.06
N SER A 347 -17.27 -14.97 -33.35
CA SER A 347 -16.61 -14.05 -34.29
C SER A 347 -17.40 -12.75 -34.51
N GLY A 348 -18.73 -12.81 -34.48
CA GLY A 348 -19.60 -11.64 -34.58
C GLY A 348 -19.65 -10.82 -33.30
N ILE A 349 -19.43 -11.44 -32.14
CA ILE A 349 -19.43 -10.76 -30.83
C ILE A 349 -18.12 -9.99 -30.62
N ILE A 350 -16.97 -10.58 -31.00
CA ILE A 350 -15.66 -10.01 -30.67
C ILE A 350 -15.08 -9.09 -31.76
N CYS A 351 -15.71 -8.97 -32.93
CA CYS A 351 -15.13 -8.25 -34.09
C CYS A 351 -14.85 -6.77 -33.83
N ASP A 352 -15.67 -6.11 -33.01
CA ASP A 352 -15.54 -4.69 -32.67
C ASP A 352 -14.75 -4.45 -31.37
N LEU A 353 -14.29 -5.52 -30.72
CA LEU A 353 -13.59 -5.43 -29.44
C LEU A 353 -12.10 -5.16 -29.62
N ALA A 354 -11.54 -4.31 -28.76
CA ALA A 354 -10.11 -4.13 -28.66
C ALA A 354 -9.44 -5.40 -28.07
N PRO A 355 -8.15 -5.69 -28.36
CA PRO A 355 -7.48 -6.91 -27.88
C PRO A 355 -7.59 -7.14 -26.36
N SER A 356 -7.47 -6.08 -25.55
CA SER A 356 -7.65 -6.19 -24.09
C SER A 356 -9.07 -6.61 -23.70
N GLN A 357 -10.09 -6.14 -24.41
CA GLN A 357 -11.48 -6.51 -24.18
C GLN A 357 -11.75 -7.95 -24.63
N VAL A 358 -11.08 -8.40 -25.70
CA VAL A 358 -11.11 -9.82 -26.11
C VAL A 358 -10.57 -10.70 -25.00
N HIS A 359 -9.43 -10.35 -24.37
CA HIS A 359 -8.90 -11.16 -23.27
C HIS A 359 -9.89 -11.27 -22.08
N VAL A 360 -10.51 -10.14 -21.70
CA VAL A 360 -11.53 -10.12 -20.63
C VAL A 360 -12.75 -10.96 -21.01
N PHE A 361 -13.17 -10.90 -22.28
CA PHE A 361 -14.25 -11.74 -22.78
C PHE A 361 -13.90 -13.24 -22.64
N TYR A 362 -12.70 -13.65 -23.05
CA TYR A 362 -12.25 -15.04 -22.91
C TYR A 362 -12.10 -15.49 -21.46
N GLU A 363 -11.67 -14.60 -20.54
CA GLU A 363 -11.67 -14.86 -19.09
C GLU A 363 -13.11 -15.10 -18.59
N ALA A 364 -14.05 -14.24 -18.96
CA ALA A 364 -15.45 -14.37 -18.57
C ALA A 364 -16.07 -15.68 -19.09
N VAL A 365 -15.85 -16.04 -20.36
CA VAL A 365 -16.32 -17.32 -20.90
C VAL A 365 -15.64 -18.51 -20.21
N GLY A 366 -14.37 -18.39 -19.83
CA GLY A 366 -13.67 -19.39 -19.04
C GLY A 366 -14.37 -19.71 -17.71
N HIS A 367 -14.85 -18.69 -16.99
CA HIS A 367 -15.64 -18.87 -15.76
C HIS A 367 -16.99 -19.53 -16.03
N ILE A 368 -17.64 -19.20 -17.15
CA ILE A 368 -18.88 -19.85 -17.55
C ILE A 368 -18.61 -21.34 -17.78
N ILE A 369 -17.55 -21.69 -18.51
CA ILE A 369 -17.19 -23.10 -18.79
C ILE A 369 -16.89 -23.86 -17.50
N SER A 370 -16.11 -23.28 -16.57
CA SER A 370 -15.82 -23.92 -15.30
C SER A 370 -17.06 -24.18 -14.45
N SER A 371 -18.10 -23.36 -14.61
CA SER A 371 -19.39 -23.49 -13.90
C SER A 371 -20.45 -24.31 -14.65
N ALA A 372 -20.27 -24.57 -15.94
CA ALA A 372 -21.31 -25.12 -16.81
C ALA A 372 -21.56 -26.63 -16.58
N SER A 373 -20.55 -27.37 -16.12
CA SER A 373 -20.63 -28.80 -15.86
C SER A 373 -19.49 -29.24 -14.94
N ASP A 374 -19.70 -30.26 -14.11
CA ASP A 374 -18.66 -30.90 -13.30
C ASP A 374 -17.91 -32.00 -14.08
N GLU A 375 -18.39 -32.35 -15.29
CA GLU A 375 -17.76 -33.39 -16.12
C GLU A 375 -16.56 -32.83 -16.91
N PRO A 376 -15.33 -33.35 -16.69
CA PRO A 376 -14.12 -32.82 -17.34
C PRO A 376 -14.15 -32.88 -18.86
N ASP A 377 -14.76 -33.93 -19.42
CA ASP A 377 -14.82 -34.14 -20.88
C ASP A 377 -15.70 -33.08 -21.55
N GLN A 378 -16.83 -32.72 -20.94
CA GLN A 378 -17.71 -31.67 -21.45
C GLN A 378 -17.06 -30.29 -21.35
N GLN A 379 -16.34 -30.01 -20.26
CA GLN A 379 -15.55 -28.78 -20.13
C GLN A 379 -14.44 -28.70 -21.18
N ALA A 380 -13.75 -29.82 -21.46
CA ALA A 380 -12.73 -29.89 -22.49
C ALA A 380 -13.29 -29.56 -23.89
N ASP A 381 -14.44 -30.14 -24.26
CA ASP A 381 -15.12 -29.86 -25.53
C ASP A 381 -15.49 -28.37 -25.68
N LEU A 382 -15.92 -27.73 -24.60
CA LEU A 382 -16.26 -26.30 -24.59
C LEU A 382 -15.01 -25.42 -24.72
N ILE A 383 -13.90 -25.80 -24.06
CA ILE A 383 -12.61 -25.11 -24.18
C ILE A 383 -12.09 -25.22 -25.62
N GLU A 384 -12.19 -26.40 -26.24
CA GLU A 384 -11.77 -26.60 -27.63
C GLU A 384 -12.53 -25.69 -28.59
N LYS A 385 -13.86 -25.59 -28.43
CA LYS A 385 -14.71 -24.67 -29.22
C LYS A 385 -14.35 -23.21 -29.01
N LEU A 386 -14.11 -22.79 -27.76
CA LEU A 386 -13.72 -21.42 -27.43
C LEU A 386 -12.36 -21.05 -28.04
N MET A 387 -11.40 -21.99 -27.98
CA MET A 387 -10.02 -21.77 -28.43
C MET A 387 -9.80 -22.01 -29.92
N ALA A 388 -10.81 -22.43 -30.67
CA ALA A 388 -10.70 -22.72 -32.10
C ALA A 388 -10.10 -21.57 -32.93
N LEU A 389 -10.54 -20.32 -32.69
CA LEU A 389 -10.04 -19.16 -33.43
C LEU A 389 -8.56 -18.83 -33.08
N PRO A 390 -8.17 -18.65 -31.80
CA PRO A 390 -6.77 -18.51 -31.42
C PRO A 390 -5.87 -19.65 -31.91
N ASN A 391 -6.36 -20.89 -31.85
CA ASN A 391 -5.62 -22.09 -32.28
C ASN A 391 -5.37 -22.08 -33.79
N SER A 392 -6.36 -21.68 -34.60
CA SER A 392 -6.18 -21.59 -36.05
C SER A 392 -5.07 -20.60 -36.43
N VAL A 393 -5.01 -19.44 -35.77
CA VAL A 393 -3.97 -18.43 -36.03
C VAL A 393 -2.61 -18.90 -35.50
N TRP A 394 -2.59 -19.56 -34.34
CA TRP A 394 -1.38 -20.17 -33.78
C TRP A 394 -0.78 -21.19 -34.76
N ASP A 395 -1.57 -22.13 -35.24
CA ASP A 395 -1.13 -23.20 -36.13
C ASP A 395 -0.55 -22.65 -37.45
N GLU A 396 -1.18 -21.61 -38.00
CA GLU A 396 -0.67 -20.91 -39.19
C GLU A 396 0.71 -20.29 -38.93
N ILE A 397 0.87 -19.59 -37.80
CA ILE A 397 2.15 -18.97 -37.44
C ILE A 397 3.24 -20.03 -37.21
N ILE A 398 2.93 -21.12 -36.48
CA ILE A 398 3.90 -22.19 -36.20
C ILE A 398 4.28 -22.93 -37.47
N ALA A 399 3.34 -23.22 -38.37
CA ALA A 399 3.64 -23.83 -39.67
C ALA A 399 4.57 -22.93 -40.51
N ASN A 400 4.25 -21.64 -40.61
CA ASN A 400 5.07 -20.67 -41.34
C ASN A 400 6.48 -20.51 -40.71
N ALA A 401 6.58 -20.51 -39.39
CA ALA A 401 7.86 -20.43 -38.68
C ALA A 401 8.70 -21.71 -38.84
N GLY A 402 8.06 -22.88 -38.99
CA GLY A 402 8.70 -24.16 -39.28
C GLY A 402 9.35 -24.19 -40.67
N GLU A 403 8.77 -23.50 -41.65
CA GLU A 403 9.34 -23.34 -42.99
C GLU A 403 10.40 -22.22 -43.05
N ASN A 404 10.11 -21.09 -42.42
CA ASN A 404 10.99 -19.92 -42.42
C ASN A 404 11.02 -19.22 -41.05
N MET A 405 12.12 -19.42 -40.33
CA MET A 405 12.32 -18.83 -39.01
C MET A 405 12.38 -17.29 -39.02
N ALA A 406 12.64 -16.65 -40.17
CA ALA A 406 12.64 -15.19 -40.29
C ALA A 406 11.26 -14.57 -40.08
N VAL A 407 10.16 -15.35 -40.21
CA VAL A 407 8.79 -14.89 -39.94
C VAL A 407 8.64 -14.40 -38.49
N LEU A 408 9.40 -14.96 -37.55
CA LEU A 408 9.39 -14.53 -36.14
C LEU A 408 10.07 -13.16 -35.92
N GLU A 409 10.82 -12.65 -36.89
CA GLU A 409 11.43 -11.31 -36.83
C GLU A 409 10.43 -10.22 -37.26
N ASP A 410 9.25 -10.60 -37.77
CA ASP A 410 8.17 -9.67 -38.04
C ASP A 410 7.50 -9.20 -36.73
N ALA A 411 7.40 -7.88 -36.58
CA ALA A 411 6.82 -7.25 -35.40
C ALA A 411 5.30 -7.48 -35.29
N GLU A 412 4.59 -7.71 -36.38
CA GLU A 412 3.17 -8.06 -36.40
C GLU A 412 2.93 -9.50 -35.95
N VAL A 413 3.71 -10.45 -36.49
CA VAL A 413 3.65 -11.86 -36.06
C VAL A 413 3.95 -11.99 -34.58
N SER A 414 5.00 -11.31 -34.09
CA SER A 414 5.35 -11.30 -32.66
C SER A 414 4.23 -10.71 -31.78
N ARG A 415 3.51 -9.68 -32.25
CA ARG A 415 2.35 -9.11 -31.55
C ARG A 415 1.16 -10.07 -31.54
N ASN A 416 0.90 -10.76 -32.65
CA ASN A 416 -0.17 -11.74 -32.75
C ASN A 416 0.08 -12.94 -31.81
N LEU A 417 1.31 -13.47 -31.77
CA LEU A 417 1.72 -14.48 -30.80
C LEU A 417 1.48 -14.02 -29.36
N LEU A 418 1.87 -12.79 -29.03
CA LEU A 418 1.65 -12.24 -27.69
C LEU A 418 0.16 -12.15 -27.33
N ASN A 419 -0.68 -11.71 -28.27
CA ASN A 419 -2.13 -11.63 -28.05
C ASN A 419 -2.75 -13.03 -27.86
N ILE A 420 -2.36 -14.01 -28.67
CA ILE A 420 -2.83 -15.40 -28.53
C ILE A 420 -2.46 -15.96 -27.15
N LEU A 421 -1.23 -15.73 -26.69
CA LEU A 421 -0.78 -16.19 -25.38
C LEU A 421 -1.56 -15.50 -24.25
N LYS A 422 -1.80 -14.19 -24.34
CA LYS A 422 -2.62 -13.47 -23.36
C LYS A 422 -4.06 -13.99 -23.30
N THR A 423 -4.66 -14.31 -24.44
CA THR A 423 -5.98 -14.97 -24.50
C THR A 423 -5.96 -16.34 -23.80
N ASN A 424 -4.91 -17.14 -24.04
CA ASN A 424 -4.75 -18.43 -23.37
C ASN A 424 -4.55 -18.25 -21.85
N VAL A 425 -3.76 -17.28 -21.40
CA VAL A 425 -3.57 -16.97 -19.97
C VAL A 425 -4.89 -16.57 -19.32
N ALA A 426 -5.64 -15.67 -19.95
CA ALA A 426 -6.92 -15.18 -19.46
C ALA A 426 -7.93 -16.33 -19.28
N CYS A 427 -8.07 -17.19 -20.29
CA CYS A 427 -8.94 -18.36 -20.19
C CYS A 427 -8.42 -19.40 -19.20
N CYS A 428 -7.11 -19.65 -19.15
CA CYS A 428 -6.50 -20.62 -18.23
C CYS A 428 -6.74 -20.21 -16.77
N LYS A 429 -6.61 -18.93 -16.46
CA LYS A 429 -6.85 -18.39 -15.12
C LYS A 429 -8.29 -18.63 -14.66
N ALA A 430 -9.26 -18.47 -15.55
CA ALA A 430 -10.67 -18.64 -15.24
C ALA A 430 -11.12 -20.11 -15.25
N ALA A 431 -10.66 -20.90 -16.22
CA ALA A 431 -11.06 -22.29 -16.37
C ALA A 431 -10.37 -23.23 -15.35
N GLY A 432 -9.11 -22.94 -14.97
CA GLY A 432 -8.34 -23.74 -14.02
C GLY A 432 -7.86 -25.09 -14.59
N ASN A 433 -7.95 -26.15 -13.79
CA ASN A 433 -7.42 -27.48 -14.11
C ASN A 433 -7.87 -28.07 -15.48
N PRO A 434 -9.15 -27.99 -15.89
CA PRO A 434 -9.64 -28.49 -17.19
C PRO A 434 -8.90 -27.91 -18.40
N PHE A 435 -8.21 -26.77 -18.26
CA PHE A 435 -7.41 -26.16 -19.32
C PHE A 435 -6.21 -27.02 -19.77
N ILE A 436 -5.92 -28.13 -19.08
CA ILE A 436 -4.85 -29.06 -19.45
C ILE A 436 -4.99 -29.60 -20.88
N THR A 437 -6.20 -29.78 -21.40
CA THR A 437 -6.41 -30.27 -22.78
C THR A 437 -5.84 -29.30 -23.81
N GLN A 438 -6.12 -28.01 -23.63
CA GLN A 438 -5.57 -26.92 -24.43
C GLN A 438 -4.07 -26.72 -24.19
N LEU A 439 -3.60 -26.77 -22.93
CA LEU A 439 -2.18 -26.61 -22.63
C LEU A 439 -1.34 -27.74 -23.26
N SER A 440 -1.79 -28.99 -23.13
CA SER A 440 -1.08 -30.17 -23.66
C SER A 440 -0.92 -30.09 -25.18
N ARG A 441 -1.92 -29.55 -25.89
CA ARG A 441 -1.86 -29.29 -27.33
C ARG A 441 -0.75 -28.31 -27.69
N LEU A 442 -0.61 -27.23 -26.92
CA LEU A 442 0.35 -26.16 -27.21
C LEU A 442 1.75 -26.42 -26.65
N TYR A 443 1.89 -27.34 -25.68
CA TYR A 443 3.04 -27.38 -24.78
C TYR A 443 4.41 -27.49 -25.45
N ILE A 444 4.56 -28.42 -26.40
CA ILE A 444 5.84 -28.64 -27.08
C ILE A 444 6.21 -27.46 -27.99
N ASP A 445 5.22 -26.87 -28.66
CA ASP A 445 5.41 -25.69 -29.51
C ASP A 445 5.79 -24.48 -28.67
N LEU A 446 5.16 -24.30 -27.50
CA LEU A 446 5.48 -23.23 -26.55
C LEU A 446 6.95 -23.30 -26.11
N LEU A 447 7.42 -24.48 -25.72
CA LEU A 447 8.82 -24.67 -25.30
C LEU A 447 9.80 -24.47 -26.45
N SER A 448 9.45 -24.90 -27.65
CA SER A 448 10.27 -24.71 -28.85
C SER A 448 10.36 -23.23 -29.22
N LEU A 449 9.22 -22.52 -29.21
CA LEU A 449 9.15 -21.08 -29.44
C LEU A 449 9.95 -20.31 -28.37
N TYR A 450 9.82 -20.68 -27.09
CA TYR A 450 10.60 -20.08 -26.01
C TYR A 450 12.11 -20.17 -26.26
N ARG A 451 12.60 -21.36 -26.65
CA ARG A 451 14.03 -21.60 -26.96
C ARG A 451 14.50 -20.75 -28.13
N ILE A 452 13.76 -20.75 -29.25
CA ILE A 452 14.09 -19.98 -30.45
C ILE A 452 14.15 -18.48 -30.16
N LEU A 453 13.12 -17.95 -29.48
CA LEU A 453 13.08 -16.53 -29.13
C LEU A 453 14.21 -16.16 -28.16
N SER A 454 14.56 -17.05 -27.24
CA SER A 454 15.68 -16.81 -26.34
C SER A 454 17.01 -16.74 -27.06
N GLU A 455 17.27 -17.69 -27.96
CA GLU A 455 18.49 -17.72 -28.76
C GLU A 455 18.61 -16.44 -29.60
N LYS A 456 17.53 -16.01 -30.25
CA LYS A 456 17.48 -14.76 -31.02
C LYS A 456 17.79 -13.53 -30.16
N VAL A 457 17.21 -13.43 -28.96
CA VAL A 457 17.50 -12.34 -28.01
C VAL A 457 18.97 -12.39 -27.57
N SER A 458 19.48 -13.57 -27.26
CA SER A 458 20.85 -13.79 -26.81
C SER A 458 21.87 -13.37 -27.89
N THR A 459 21.70 -13.87 -29.13
CA THR A 459 22.53 -13.50 -30.29
C THR A 459 22.47 -12.00 -30.59
N ALA A 460 21.30 -11.38 -30.51
CA ALA A 460 21.16 -9.95 -30.77
C ALA A 460 21.95 -9.11 -29.74
N VAL A 461 21.97 -9.53 -28.47
CA VAL A 461 22.74 -8.88 -27.41
C VAL A 461 24.24 -9.15 -27.54
N GLU A 462 24.65 -10.36 -27.92
CA GLU A 462 26.06 -10.69 -28.17
C GLU A 462 26.66 -9.83 -29.30
N GLN A 463 25.88 -9.56 -30.36
CA GLN A 463 26.35 -8.81 -31.53
C GLN A 463 26.36 -7.28 -31.31
N ASN A 464 25.37 -6.75 -30.58
CA ASN A 464 25.11 -5.31 -30.53
C ASN A 464 25.15 -4.71 -29.11
N GLY A 465 25.45 -5.52 -28.10
CA GLY A 465 25.44 -5.13 -26.70
C GLY A 465 24.02 -5.03 -26.10
N GLN A 466 23.97 -4.64 -24.83
CA GLN A 466 22.74 -4.66 -24.02
C GLN A 466 21.69 -3.62 -24.45
N GLU A 467 22.09 -2.53 -25.10
CA GLU A 467 21.19 -1.45 -25.52
C GLU A 467 20.13 -1.91 -26.54
N VAL A 468 20.43 -2.96 -27.30
CA VAL A 468 19.50 -3.55 -28.28
C VAL A 468 18.23 -4.12 -27.61
N LEU A 469 18.27 -4.45 -26.32
CA LEU A 469 17.07 -4.85 -25.56
C LEU A 469 15.99 -3.77 -25.48
N LYS A 470 16.32 -2.51 -25.80
CA LYS A 470 15.35 -1.40 -25.83
C LYS A 470 14.52 -1.37 -27.12
N MET A 471 14.94 -2.10 -28.17
CA MET A 471 14.26 -2.14 -29.46
C MET A 471 12.86 -2.77 -29.36
N PRO A 472 11.84 -2.26 -30.09
CA PRO A 472 10.46 -2.74 -29.98
C PRO A 472 10.30 -4.24 -30.21
N LEU A 473 10.95 -4.80 -31.24
CA LEU A 473 10.84 -6.22 -31.59
C LEU A 473 11.32 -7.13 -30.44
N LEU A 474 12.51 -6.85 -29.90
CA LEU A 474 13.07 -7.64 -28.80
C LEU A 474 12.28 -7.48 -27.50
N LYS A 475 11.68 -6.30 -27.25
CA LYS A 475 10.72 -6.13 -26.15
C LYS A 475 9.52 -7.06 -26.33
N THR A 476 8.97 -7.15 -27.55
CA THR A 476 7.85 -8.05 -27.83
C THR A 476 8.27 -9.52 -27.73
N MET A 477 9.42 -9.92 -28.26
CA MET A 477 9.94 -11.30 -28.13
C MET A 477 10.13 -11.71 -26.67
N ARG A 478 10.67 -10.81 -25.83
CA ARG A 478 10.77 -11.03 -24.39
C ARG A 478 9.39 -11.11 -23.72
N ALA A 479 8.45 -10.26 -24.13
CA ALA A 479 7.08 -10.34 -23.64
C ALA A 479 6.42 -11.68 -24.00
N VAL A 480 6.66 -12.22 -25.20
CA VAL A 480 6.20 -13.56 -25.60
C VAL A 480 6.82 -14.64 -24.69
N LYS A 481 8.15 -14.62 -24.47
CA LYS A 481 8.81 -15.54 -23.52
C LYS A 481 8.17 -15.47 -22.13
N ARG A 482 7.96 -14.25 -21.62
CA ARG A 482 7.32 -14.01 -20.33
C ARG A 482 5.90 -14.58 -20.28
N GLU A 483 5.10 -14.35 -21.31
CA GLU A 483 3.71 -14.81 -21.35
C GLU A 483 3.60 -16.33 -21.42
N ILE A 484 4.53 -17.01 -22.09
CA ILE A 484 4.65 -18.49 -22.06
C ILE A 484 4.87 -18.97 -20.61
N LEU A 485 5.81 -18.34 -19.89
CA LEU A 485 6.09 -18.69 -18.49
C LEU A 485 4.88 -18.40 -17.59
N ILE A 486 4.16 -17.30 -17.84
CA ILE A 486 2.92 -16.96 -17.13
C ILE A 486 1.88 -18.06 -17.36
N LEU A 487 1.60 -18.43 -18.61
CA LEU A 487 0.61 -19.46 -18.96
C LEU A 487 0.90 -20.79 -18.24
N ILE A 488 2.15 -21.26 -18.32
CA ILE A 488 2.56 -22.50 -17.65
C ILE A 488 2.42 -22.35 -16.14
N SER A 489 2.84 -21.22 -15.55
CA SER A 489 2.74 -20.99 -14.11
C SER A 489 1.29 -20.93 -13.62
N THR A 490 0.40 -20.28 -14.38
CA THR A 490 -1.02 -20.14 -14.07
C THR A 490 -1.69 -21.51 -14.05
N TRP A 491 -1.43 -22.33 -15.06
CA TRP A 491 -2.00 -23.68 -15.08
C TRP A 491 -1.43 -24.56 -13.96
N VAL A 492 -0.11 -24.58 -13.75
CA VAL A 492 0.53 -25.39 -12.69
C VAL A 492 -0.03 -25.06 -11.30
N ALA A 493 -0.27 -23.77 -11.02
CA ALA A 493 -0.91 -23.35 -9.77
C ALA A 493 -2.30 -24.00 -9.58
N SER A 494 -3.11 -24.04 -10.65
CA SER A 494 -4.46 -24.63 -10.64
C SER A 494 -4.51 -26.17 -10.79
N ALA A 495 -3.40 -26.82 -11.14
CA ALA A 495 -3.38 -28.24 -11.47
C ALA A 495 -3.77 -29.12 -10.27
N LYS A 496 -4.62 -30.14 -10.46
CA LYS A 496 -5.02 -31.06 -9.39
C LYS A 496 -4.07 -32.27 -9.28
N ASP A 497 -3.57 -32.77 -10.40
CA ASP A 497 -2.68 -33.94 -10.45
C ASP A 497 -1.20 -33.52 -10.38
N ARG A 498 -0.60 -33.66 -9.19
CA ARG A 498 0.81 -33.33 -8.94
C ARG A 498 1.79 -34.30 -9.62
N GLN A 499 1.41 -35.56 -9.77
CA GLN A 499 2.29 -36.58 -10.38
C GLN A 499 2.43 -36.30 -11.88
N MET A 500 1.32 -36.00 -12.56
CA MET A 500 1.34 -35.65 -13.97
C MET A 500 2.20 -34.41 -14.24
N VAL A 501 2.12 -33.39 -13.37
CA VAL A 501 2.98 -32.20 -13.47
C VAL A 501 4.46 -32.59 -13.34
N LEU A 502 4.82 -33.42 -12.36
CA LEU A 502 6.20 -33.84 -12.13
C LEU A 502 6.77 -34.68 -13.28
N GLU A 503 5.98 -35.60 -13.85
CA GLU A 503 6.46 -36.53 -14.87
C GLU A 503 6.44 -35.93 -16.29
N ASN A 504 5.39 -35.19 -16.64
CA ASN A 504 5.15 -34.77 -18.04
C ASN A 504 5.47 -33.29 -18.30
N ILE A 505 5.36 -32.42 -17.28
CA ILE A 505 5.52 -30.97 -17.46
C ILE A 505 6.93 -30.53 -17.01
N VAL A 506 7.36 -30.89 -15.81
CA VAL A 506 8.61 -30.39 -15.22
C VAL A 506 9.88 -30.71 -16.05
N PRO A 507 10.12 -31.96 -16.51
CA PRO A 507 11.39 -32.27 -17.16
C PRO A 507 11.60 -31.50 -18.48
N PRO A 508 10.65 -31.49 -19.44
CA PRO A 508 10.81 -30.69 -20.67
C PRO A 508 10.94 -29.19 -20.40
N LEU A 509 10.24 -28.67 -19.39
CA LEU A 509 10.33 -27.27 -18.98
C LEU A 509 11.73 -26.92 -18.47
N PHE A 510 12.28 -27.76 -17.59
CA PHE A 510 13.58 -27.53 -16.99
C PHE A 510 14.69 -27.58 -18.05
N ASP A 511 14.60 -28.53 -18.98
CA ASP A 511 15.50 -28.62 -20.14
C ASP A 511 15.40 -27.41 -21.07
N ALA A 512 14.26 -26.73 -21.13
CA ALA A 512 14.08 -25.56 -21.98
C ALA A 512 14.50 -24.25 -21.30
N VAL A 513 14.30 -24.14 -20.00
CA VAL A 513 14.35 -22.84 -19.29
C VAL A 513 15.58 -22.69 -18.41
N LEU A 514 16.04 -23.74 -17.71
CA LEU A 514 17.08 -23.60 -16.69
C LEU A 514 18.44 -23.22 -17.28
N PHE A 515 18.89 -24.00 -18.27
CA PHE A 515 20.16 -23.71 -18.95
C PHE A 515 20.11 -22.38 -19.73
N ASP A 516 18.96 -22.08 -20.33
CA ASP A 516 18.72 -20.81 -21.02
C ASP A 516 18.87 -19.60 -20.07
N TYR A 517 18.27 -19.68 -18.89
CA TYR A 517 18.37 -18.64 -17.87
C TYR A 517 19.82 -18.45 -17.41
N GLN A 518 20.53 -19.54 -17.14
CA GLN A 518 21.92 -19.49 -16.67
C GLN A 518 22.86 -18.85 -17.71
N LYS A 519 22.76 -19.28 -18.97
CA LYS A 519 23.62 -18.84 -20.08
C LYS A 519 23.41 -17.37 -20.44
N ASN A 520 22.18 -16.86 -20.33
CA ASN A 520 21.87 -15.50 -20.74
C ASN A 520 22.59 -14.44 -19.88
N VAL A 521 22.93 -13.32 -20.52
CA VAL A 521 23.48 -12.14 -19.83
C VAL A 521 22.47 -11.56 -18.83
N PRO A 522 22.91 -10.92 -17.73
CA PRO A 522 22.05 -10.46 -16.64
C PRO A 522 20.76 -9.73 -17.07
N ALA A 523 20.86 -8.84 -18.07
CA ALA A 523 19.73 -8.06 -18.55
C ALA A 523 18.73 -8.81 -19.44
N ALA A 524 19.13 -9.95 -20.00
CA ALA A 524 18.28 -10.81 -20.82
C ALA A 524 17.65 -11.95 -20.01
N ARG A 525 18.11 -12.21 -18.78
CA ARG A 525 17.52 -13.20 -17.87
C ARG A 525 16.10 -12.79 -17.51
N GLU A 526 15.12 -13.66 -17.79
CA GLU A 526 13.72 -13.36 -17.51
C GLU A 526 13.36 -13.67 -16.05
N PRO A 527 13.01 -12.68 -15.21
CA PRO A 527 12.76 -12.88 -13.79
C PRO A 527 11.58 -13.80 -13.51
N LYS A 528 10.62 -13.91 -14.45
CA LYS A 528 9.47 -14.81 -14.31
C LYS A 528 9.85 -16.29 -14.24
N VAL A 529 11.06 -16.67 -14.69
CA VAL A 529 11.59 -18.03 -14.48
C VAL A 529 11.67 -18.35 -12.98
N LEU A 530 12.16 -17.43 -12.16
CA LEU A 530 12.28 -17.62 -10.71
C LEU A 530 10.90 -17.76 -10.06
N SER A 531 9.93 -16.93 -10.49
CA SER A 531 8.54 -17.00 -10.03
C SER A 531 7.87 -18.32 -10.42
N LEU A 532 8.08 -18.81 -11.65
CA LEU A 532 7.58 -20.11 -12.11
C LEU A 532 8.17 -21.25 -11.27
N LEU A 533 9.48 -21.22 -11.00
CA LEU A 533 10.13 -22.20 -10.15
C LEU A 533 9.57 -22.18 -8.72
N SER A 534 9.32 -20.99 -8.16
CA SER A 534 8.69 -20.86 -6.85
C SER A 534 7.31 -21.52 -6.82
N ILE A 535 6.48 -21.30 -7.84
CA ILE A 535 5.14 -21.90 -7.96
C ILE A 535 5.23 -23.44 -8.08
N ILE A 536 6.16 -23.95 -8.90
CA ILE A 536 6.38 -25.40 -9.05
C ILE A 536 6.81 -26.03 -7.72
N VAL A 537 7.74 -25.39 -6.99
CA VAL A 537 8.21 -25.85 -5.68
C VAL A 537 7.06 -25.89 -4.68
N THR A 538 6.27 -24.80 -4.57
CA THR A 538 5.10 -24.77 -3.69
C THR A 538 4.06 -25.81 -4.06
N LYS A 539 3.87 -26.09 -5.35
CA LYS A 539 2.86 -27.05 -5.81
C LYS A 539 3.26 -28.51 -5.59
N LEU A 540 4.51 -28.85 -5.88
CA LEU A 540 5.01 -30.23 -5.83
C LEU A 540 5.61 -30.60 -4.48
N GLY A 541 6.01 -29.62 -3.69
CA GLY A 541 6.56 -29.81 -2.37
C GLY A 541 7.79 -30.73 -2.38
N SER A 542 7.81 -31.67 -1.45
CA SER A 542 8.88 -32.67 -1.31
C SER A 542 9.02 -33.63 -2.50
N MET A 543 8.01 -33.74 -3.39
CA MET A 543 8.11 -34.58 -4.60
C MET A 543 9.16 -34.08 -5.58
N LEU A 544 9.49 -32.77 -5.53
CA LEU A 544 10.50 -32.16 -6.40
C LEU A 544 11.93 -32.38 -5.90
N ALA A 545 12.13 -33.06 -4.77
CA ALA A 545 13.42 -33.08 -4.07
C ALA A 545 14.61 -33.54 -4.92
N SER A 546 14.41 -34.50 -5.83
CA SER A 546 15.47 -34.96 -6.74
C SER A 546 15.93 -33.90 -7.74
N GLN A 547 15.07 -32.94 -8.09
CA GLN A 547 15.32 -31.91 -9.11
C GLN A 547 15.83 -30.60 -8.52
N VAL A 548 15.72 -30.37 -7.20
CA VAL A 548 16.15 -29.13 -6.54
C VAL A 548 17.64 -28.81 -6.76
N PRO A 549 18.59 -29.77 -6.71
CA PRO A 549 20.00 -29.47 -7.01
C PRO A 549 20.20 -28.87 -8.42
N GLN A 550 19.45 -29.36 -9.41
CA GLN A 550 19.50 -28.82 -10.77
C GLN A 550 18.97 -27.38 -10.83
N ILE A 551 17.90 -27.07 -10.08
CA ILE A 551 17.36 -25.71 -9.98
C ILE A 551 18.41 -24.77 -9.39
N LEU A 552 18.97 -25.11 -8.23
CA LEU A 552 19.96 -24.28 -7.53
C LEU A 552 21.21 -24.06 -8.40
N ALA A 553 21.72 -25.09 -9.07
CA ALA A 553 22.88 -24.97 -9.95
C ALA A 553 22.64 -24.00 -11.12
N ALA A 554 21.41 -23.92 -11.65
CA ALA A 554 21.08 -23.08 -12.79
C ALA A 554 20.85 -21.61 -12.41
N VAL A 555 20.15 -21.35 -11.29
CA VAL A 555 19.63 -20.00 -11.00
C VAL A 555 20.27 -19.31 -9.80
N PHE A 556 20.93 -20.04 -8.88
CA PHE A 556 21.36 -19.47 -7.61
C PHE A 556 22.50 -18.46 -7.76
N GLU A 557 23.69 -18.92 -8.12
CA GLU A 557 24.91 -18.10 -8.20
C GLU A 557 24.74 -16.95 -9.19
N CYS A 558 24.24 -17.26 -10.39
CA CYS A 558 24.12 -16.28 -11.46
C CYS A 558 23.11 -15.16 -11.14
N THR A 559 22.06 -15.44 -10.35
CA THR A 559 21.10 -14.41 -9.91
C THR A 559 21.65 -13.64 -8.72
N LEU A 560 22.33 -14.30 -7.79
CA LEU A 560 22.91 -13.65 -6.62
C LEU A 560 23.93 -12.58 -7.02
N GLU A 561 24.79 -12.86 -8.00
CA GLU A 561 25.75 -11.90 -8.58
C GLU A 561 25.08 -10.67 -9.22
N MET A 562 23.80 -10.76 -9.60
CA MET A 562 23.06 -9.63 -10.15
C MET A 562 22.54 -8.71 -9.06
N ILE A 563 22.12 -9.30 -7.94
CA ILE A 563 21.37 -8.59 -6.89
C ILE A 563 22.25 -8.14 -5.72
N ASN A 564 23.44 -8.71 -5.54
CA ASN A 564 24.32 -8.44 -4.41
C ASN A 564 25.24 -7.21 -4.56
N LYS A 565 25.23 -6.54 -5.73
CA LYS A 565 26.12 -5.39 -6.01
C LYS A 565 25.57 -4.04 -5.58
N ASP A 566 24.25 -3.89 -5.62
CA ASP A 566 23.50 -2.66 -5.39
C ASP A 566 22.12 -3.03 -4.82
N MET A 567 21.45 -2.09 -4.16
CA MET A 567 20.10 -2.24 -3.60
C MET A 567 18.99 -1.84 -4.59
N GLU A 568 19.29 -1.25 -5.76
CA GLU A 568 18.27 -0.74 -6.68
C GLU A 568 18.09 -1.61 -7.94
N ALA A 569 19.18 -2.09 -8.55
CA ALA A 569 19.14 -2.83 -9.83
C ALA A 569 18.41 -4.19 -9.81
N PHE A 570 17.58 -4.49 -10.81
CA PHE A 570 16.86 -5.79 -10.92
C PHE A 570 15.86 -6.10 -9.77
N PRO A 571 14.89 -5.20 -9.49
CA PRO A 571 13.92 -5.41 -8.40
C PRO A 571 13.05 -6.67 -8.59
N GLU A 572 12.62 -6.97 -9.82
CA GLU A 572 11.82 -8.18 -10.11
C GLU A 572 12.61 -9.47 -9.84
N HIS A 573 13.90 -9.51 -10.20
CA HIS A 573 14.76 -10.66 -9.91
C HIS A 573 14.93 -10.85 -8.40
N ARG A 574 15.12 -9.76 -7.64
CA ARG A 574 15.21 -9.83 -6.16
C ARG A 574 13.96 -10.44 -5.54
N THR A 575 12.79 -9.86 -5.83
CA THR A 575 11.53 -10.35 -5.26
C THR A 575 11.30 -11.82 -5.60
N ASN A 576 11.45 -12.21 -6.87
CA ASN A 576 11.19 -13.60 -7.28
C ASN A 576 12.28 -14.57 -6.78
N PHE A 577 13.53 -14.13 -6.66
CA PHE A 577 14.62 -14.94 -6.10
C PHE A 577 14.35 -15.29 -4.64
N PHE A 578 14.05 -14.30 -3.81
CA PHE A 578 13.77 -14.56 -2.39
C PHE A 578 12.45 -15.32 -2.18
N GLN A 579 11.46 -15.15 -3.05
CA GLN A 579 10.27 -16.01 -3.07
C GLN A 579 10.63 -17.47 -3.35
N LEU A 580 11.49 -17.74 -4.34
CA LEU A 580 11.97 -19.10 -4.64
C LEU A 580 12.74 -19.70 -3.47
N ILE A 581 13.66 -18.94 -2.86
CA ILE A 581 14.45 -19.39 -1.70
C ILE A 581 13.54 -19.70 -0.50
N HIS A 582 12.52 -18.88 -0.27
CA HIS A 582 11.47 -19.13 0.72
C HIS A 582 10.68 -20.41 0.42
N ALA A 583 10.14 -20.56 -0.79
CA ALA A 583 9.39 -21.76 -1.18
C ALA A 583 10.22 -23.04 -1.01
N LEU A 584 11.48 -23.02 -1.47
CA LEU A 584 12.40 -24.15 -1.32
C LEU A 584 12.65 -24.48 0.16
N THR A 585 12.75 -23.48 1.03
CA THR A 585 13.00 -23.70 2.46
C THR A 585 11.77 -24.24 3.17
N VAL A 586 10.58 -23.75 2.81
CA VAL A 586 9.32 -24.25 3.39
C VAL A 586 9.13 -25.73 3.00
N GLU A 587 9.23 -26.02 1.71
CA GLU A 587 8.83 -27.30 1.13
C GLU A 587 9.94 -28.37 1.08
N CYS A 588 11.19 -27.95 0.97
CA CYS A 588 12.33 -28.80 0.60
C CYS A 588 13.55 -28.65 1.54
N PHE A 589 13.34 -28.31 2.81
CA PHE A 589 14.42 -28.01 3.79
C PHE A 589 15.47 -29.10 3.97
N GLN A 590 15.09 -30.38 3.86
CA GLN A 590 16.03 -31.50 3.98
C GLN A 590 17.16 -31.42 2.95
N ILE A 591 16.89 -30.81 1.79
CA ILE A 591 17.88 -30.63 0.72
C ILE A 591 18.84 -29.50 1.07
N PHE A 592 18.36 -28.44 1.74
CA PHE A 592 19.24 -27.36 2.24
C PHE A 592 20.23 -27.88 3.27
N LEU A 593 19.80 -28.79 4.14
CA LEU A 593 20.71 -29.45 5.10
C LEU A 593 21.75 -30.33 4.40
N ALA A 594 21.45 -30.82 3.19
CA ALA A 594 22.36 -31.62 2.38
C ALA A 594 23.28 -30.77 1.49
N LEU A 595 23.10 -29.44 1.43
CA LEU A 595 23.97 -28.57 0.64
C LEU A 595 25.37 -28.46 1.27
N PRO A 596 26.41 -28.23 0.45
CA PRO A 596 27.74 -27.90 0.96
C PRO A 596 27.69 -26.69 1.91
N PRO A 597 28.46 -26.69 3.03
CA PRO A 597 28.44 -25.60 4.01
C PRO A 597 28.71 -24.22 3.43
N GLU A 598 29.58 -24.13 2.40
CA GLU A 598 29.87 -22.88 1.70
C GLU A 598 28.61 -22.31 1.02
N GLN A 599 27.85 -23.14 0.31
CA GLN A 599 26.62 -22.72 -0.35
C GLN A 599 25.54 -22.32 0.67
N LEU A 600 25.43 -23.05 1.78
CA LEU A 600 24.51 -22.71 2.85
C LEU A 600 24.84 -21.34 3.47
N SER A 601 26.13 -21.05 3.71
CA SER A 601 26.55 -19.73 4.20
C SER A 601 26.11 -18.61 3.25
N TYR A 602 26.36 -18.76 1.94
CA TYR A 602 25.95 -17.77 0.95
C TYR A 602 24.43 -17.54 0.91
N ILE A 603 23.62 -18.59 1.10
CA ILE A 603 22.16 -18.48 1.17
C ILE A 603 21.75 -17.64 2.39
N ILE A 604 22.33 -17.94 3.56
CA ILE A 604 22.03 -17.21 4.80
C ILE A 604 22.49 -15.75 4.67
N ASP A 605 23.66 -15.48 4.10
CA ASP A 605 24.15 -14.11 3.88
C ASP A 605 23.22 -13.33 2.93
N ALA A 606 22.73 -13.96 1.86
CA ALA A 606 21.78 -13.34 0.94
C ALA A 606 20.44 -13.00 1.63
N VAL A 607 19.99 -13.83 2.55
CA VAL A 607 18.78 -13.61 3.35
C VAL A 607 18.97 -12.48 4.35
N VAL A 608 20.12 -12.44 5.03
CA VAL A 608 20.48 -11.35 5.94
C VAL A 608 20.50 -10.03 5.19
N TRP A 609 21.05 -10.03 3.97
CA TRP A 609 20.99 -8.90 3.07
C TRP A 609 19.55 -8.53 2.69
N ALA A 610 18.68 -9.52 2.43
CA ALA A 610 17.29 -9.29 2.04
C ALA A 610 16.48 -8.56 3.11
N PHE A 611 16.56 -8.96 4.38
CA PHE A 611 15.77 -8.30 5.45
C PHE A 611 16.30 -6.92 5.85
N GLN A 612 17.51 -6.55 5.42
CA GLN A 612 18.08 -5.21 5.57
C GLN A 612 17.76 -4.27 4.40
N HIS A 613 17.00 -4.75 3.41
CA HIS A 613 16.75 -4.02 2.17
C HIS A 613 15.81 -2.82 2.37
N SER A 614 16.05 -1.75 1.62
CA SER A 614 15.18 -0.57 1.53
C SER A 614 13.76 -0.85 0.97
N MET A 615 13.57 -1.92 0.19
CA MET A 615 12.26 -2.28 -0.37
C MET A 615 11.51 -3.14 0.63
N ARG A 616 10.38 -2.63 1.14
CA ARG A 616 9.58 -3.27 2.20
C ARG A 616 9.21 -4.72 1.88
N ASN A 617 8.77 -5.01 0.66
CA ASN A 617 8.38 -6.36 0.24
C ASN A 617 9.56 -7.35 0.31
N VAL A 618 10.76 -6.95 -0.12
CA VAL A 618 11.95 -7.81 -0.04
C VAL A 618 12.39 -7.99 1.41
N ALA A 619 12.33 -6.92 2.20
CA ALA A 619 12.68 -6.96 3.62
C ALA A 619 11.77 -7.93 4.40
N GLU A 620 10.47 -7.88 4.13
CA GLU A 620 9.46 -8.73 4.76
C GLU A 620 9.62 -10.21 4.38
N ILE A 621 9.86 -10.51 3.09
CA ILE A 621 10.13 -11.87 2.62
C ILE A 621 11.41 -12.41 3.28
N GLY A 622 12.49 -11.60 3.32
CA GLY A 622 13.75 -11.98 3.95
C GLY A 622 13.60 -12.27 5.45
N LEU A 623 12.84 -11.45 6.16
CA LEU A 623 12.62 -11.63 7.60
C LEU A 623 11.75 -12.86 7.89
N THR A 624 10.71 -13.06 7.09
CA THR A 624 9.82 -14.25 7.19
C THR A 624 10.59 -15.53 6.94
N TYR A 625 11.46 -15.53 5.93
CA TYR A 625 12.39 -16.63 5.69
C TYR A 625 13.30 -16.86 6.89
N TYR A 626 13.90 -15.80 7.44
CA TYR A 626 14.88 -15.95 8.52
C TYR A 626 14.20 -16.52 9.78
N ALA A 627 12.99 -16.05 10.09
CA ALA A 627 12.16 -16.58 11.16
C ALA A 627 11.85 -18.08 10.97
N GLU A 628 11.47 -18.50 9.76
CA GLU A 628 11.20 -19.90 9.42
C GLU A 628 12.42 -20.80 9.68
N VAL A 629 13.60 -20.37 9.22
CA VAL A 629 14.86 -21.10 9.43
C VAL A 629 15.17 -21.20 10.92
N LEU A 630 15.05 -20.11 11.68
CA LEU A 630 15.28 -20.14 13.13
C LEU A 630 14.31 -21.08 13.85
N CYS A 631 13.01 -21.05 13.53
CA CYS A 631 12.04 -21.99 14.10
C CYS A 631 12.49 -23.44 13.88
N ARG A 632 12.90 -23.78 12.65
CA ARG A 632 13.38 -25.14 12.31
C ARG A 632 14.65 -25.51 13.08
N LEU A 633 15.62 -24.61 13.19
CA LEU A 633 16.88 -24.86 13.90
C LEU A 633 16.68 -25.02 15.41
N PHE A 634 15.93 -24.13 16.06
CA PHE A 634 15.67 -24.21 17.50
C PHE A 634 14.79 -25.40 17.86
N LYS A 635 13.81 -25.75 17.01
CA LYS A 635 13.03 -26.99 17.15
C LYS A 635 13.91 -28.24 16.99
N ALA A 636 14.87 -28.21 16.07
CA ALA A 636 15.81 -29.32 15.90
C ALA A 636 16.71 -29.50 17.13
N CYS A 637 17.23 -28.41 17.69
CA CYS A 637 18.02 -28.41 18.91
C CYS A 637 17.24 -28.99 20.11
N GLU A 638 15.97 -28.64 20.26
CA GLU A 638 15.14 -29.08 21.39
C GLU A 638 14.64 -30.53 21.25
N PHE A 639 14.27 -30.97 20.04
CA PHE A 639 13.55 -32.24 19.87
C PHE A 639 14.21 -33.26 18.92
N LEU A 640 15.05 -32.84 17.97
CA LEU A 640 15.56 -33.74 16.91
C LEU A 640 17.01 -34.20 17.17
N ILE A 641 17.85 -33.35 17.74
CA ILE A 641 19.26 -33.67 18.01
C ILE A 641 19.37 -34.39 19.36
N THR A 642 19.62 -35.70 19.29
CA THR A 642 19.77 -36.56 20.47
C THR A 642 21.22 -36.81 20.89
N VAL A 643 22.18 -36.47 20.03
CA VAL A 643 23.63 -36.55 20.32
C VAL A 643 24.04 -35.31 21.13
N PRO A 644 24.88 -35.43 22.17
CA PRO A 644 25.36 -34.27 22.91
C PRO A 644 26.18 -33.35 22.01
N LEU A 645 25.83 -32.06 21.99
CA LEU A 645 26.55 -31.02 21.26
C LEU A 645 27.78 -30.48 22.01
N ASN A 646 27.82 -30.67 23.33
CA ASN A 646 28.95 -30.30 24.16
C ASN A 646 29.88 -31.50 24.37
N ASP A 647 30.98 -31.53 23.62
CA ASP A 647 32.01 -32.58 23.74
C ASP A 647 32.70 -32.55 25.12
N ASP A 648 32.83 -31.36 25.74
CA ASP A 648 33.49 -31.17 27.04
C ASP A 648 32.60 -31.58 28.22
N ASN A 649 31.28 -31.44 28.08
CA ASN A 649 30.30 -31.85 29.08
C ASN A 649 29.07 -32.54 28.45
N PRO A 650 29.17 -33.84 28.12
CA PRO A 650 28.08 -34.59 27.49
C PRO A 650 26.81 -34.75 28.36
N LYS A 651 26.85 -34.35 29.64
CA LYS A 651 25.69 -34.37 30.55
C LYS A 651 24.86 -33.09 30.48
N GLN A 652 25.38 -32.02 29.86
CA GLN A 652 24.62 -30.79 29.65
C GLN A 652 23.55 -31.02 28.58
N SER A 653 22.36 -30.45 28.79
CA SER A 653 21.33 -30.43 27.75
C SER A 653 21.80 -29.63 26.53
N ASN A 654 21.46 -30.09 25.33
CA ASN A 654 21.74 -29.36 24.09
C ASN A 654 21.15 -27.95 24.09
N VAL A 655 19.96 -27.79 24.70
CA VAL A 655 19.29 -26.50 24.86
C VAL A 655 20.12 -25.57 25.73
N ASP A 656 20.58 -26.05 26.88
CA ASP A 656 21.37 -25.25 27.83
C ASP A 656 22.71 -24.83 27.23
N TYR A 657 23.38 -25.76 26.51
CA TYR A 657 24.64 -25.47 25.82
C TYR A 657 24.48 -24.38 24.76
N ILE A 658 23.48 -24.51 23.86
CA ILE A 658 23.22 -23.50 22.82
C ILE A 658 22.79 -22.17 23.44
N TYR A 659 22.00 -22.19 24.51
CA TYR A 659 21.61 -20.99 25.24
C TYR A 659 22.83 -20.22 25.75
N GLU A 660 23.75 -20.90 26.45
CA GLU A 660 24.98 -20.31 26.98
C GLU A 660 25.90 -19.82 25.85
N TYR A 661 26.02 -20.59 24.77
CA TYR A 661 26.83 -20.23 23.62
C TYR A 661 26.35 -18.93 22.95
N ILE A 662 25.03 -18.82 22.67
CA ILE A 662 24.44 -17.61 22.08
C ILE A 662 24.56 -16.42 23.04
N ALA A 663 24.32 -16.64 24.34
CA ALA A 663 24.44 -15.59 25.36
C ALA A 663 25.85 -14.98 25.39
N ASN A 664 26.88 -15.83 25.34
CA ASN A 664 28.27 -15.38 25.30
C ASN A 664 28.57 -14.56 24.04
N ILE A 665 28.06 -14.97 22.88
CA ILE A 665 28.22 -14.21 21.62
C ILE A 665 27.53 -12.85 21.73
N PHE A 666 26.29 -12.82 22.25
CA PHE A 666 25.49 -11.60 22.32
C PHE A 666 26.11 -10.57 23.27
N VAL A 667 26.63 -11.01 24.43
CA VAL A 667 27.34 -10.13 25.37
C VAL A 667 28.61 -9.54 24.74
N GLN A 668 29.29 -10.29 23.88
CA GLN A 668 30.50 -9.80 23.19
C GLN A 668 30.19 -8.79 22.09
N HIS A 669 29.08 -8.96 21.36
CA HIS A 669 28.76 -8.15 20.17
C HIS A 669 27.80 -6.98 20.44
N PHE A 670 26.93 -7.09 21.45
CA PHE A 670 25.92 -6.07 21.76
C PHE A 670 26.20 -5.41 23.11
N THR A 671 26.91 -4.29 23.08
CA THR A 671 27.24 -3.50 24.29
C THR A 671 26.06 -2.67 24.81
N ASN A 672 25.01 -2.51 24.01
CA ASN A 672 23.80 -1.74 24.30
C ASN A 672 22.68 -2.55 24.96
N LEU A 673 22.80 -3.88 25.04
CA LEU A 673 21.79 -4.75 25.65
C LEU A 673 22.20 -5.16 27.06
N THR A 674 21.23 -5.12 27.99
CA THR A 674 21.43 -5.64 29.34
C THR A 674 21.41 -7.18 29.35
N GLU A 675 22.07 -7.79 30.35
CA GLU A 675 22.05 -9.25 30.52
C GLU A 675 20.60 -9.80 30.67
N GLY A 676 19.71 -9.00 31.27
CA GLY A 676 18.28 -9.32 31.36
C GLY A 676 17.59 -9.35 30.00
N GLN A 677 17.87 -8.38 29.13
CA GLN A 677 17.33 -8.34 27.75
C GLN A 677 17.86 -9.52 26.92
N ILE A 678 19.18 -9.77 26.95
CA ILE A 678 19.79 -10.91 26.24
C ILE A 678 19.14 -12.23 26.68
N ARG A 679 18.91 -12.41 27.98
CA ARG A 679 18.25 -13.59 28.55
C ARG A 679 16.85 -13.79 27.99
N VAL A 680 16.05 -12.72 27.90
CA VAL A 680 14.68 -12.74 27.36
C VAL A 680 14.68 -13.01 25.86
N ILE A 681 15.58 -12.37 25.11
CA ILE A 681 15.71 -12.57 23.66
C ILE A 681 16.00 -14.04 23.33
N ILE A 682 16.99 -14.65 23.98
CA ILE A 682 17.36 -16.04 23.69
C ILE A 682 16.25 -17.00 24.12
N LYS A 683 15.57 -16.75 25.26
CA LYS A 683 14.41 -17.54 25.68
C LYS A 683 13.27 -17.46 24.67
N GLY A 684 13.04 -16.30 24.06
CA GLY A 684 12.05 -16.14 23.00
C GLY A 684 12.34 -17.01 21.78
N PHE A 685 13.60 -17.16 21.37
CA PHE A 685 13.95 -18.05 20.24
C PHE A 685 13.57 -19.52 20.49
N PHE A 686 13.73 -20.02 21.71
CA PHE A 686 13.24 -21.36 22.06
C PHE A 686 11.72 -21.40 22.22
N SER A 687 11.11 -20.37 22.82
CA SER A 687 9.66 -20.36 23.11
C SER A 687 8.80 -20.25 21.84
N PHE A 688 9.26 -19.50 20.84
CA PHE A 688 8.56 -19.30 19.57
C PHE A 688 9.03 -20.25 18.46
N ASN A 689 9.80 -21.30 18.78
CA ASN A 689 10.33 -22.23 17.78
C ASN A 689 9.27 -23.05 17.01
N THR A 690 8.01 -23.00 17.45
CA THR A 690 6.86 -23.62 16.80
C THR A 690 5.86 -22.61 16.22
N ASP A 691 6.05 -21.32 16.49
CA ASP A 691 5.20 -20.22 16.03
C ASP A 691 6.03 -19.25 15.18
N GLN A 692 5.93 -19.40 13.87
CA GLN A 692 6.67 -18.57 12.90
C GLN A 692 6.29 -17.08 13.01
N GLY A 693 5.02 -16.77 13.28
CA GLY A 693 4.56 -15.39 13.44
C GLY A 693 5.13 -14.77 14.71
N GLY A 694 5.07 -15.49 15.83
CA GLY A 694 5.71 -15.10 17.08
C GLY A 694 7.22 -14.92 16.94
N MET A 695 7.91 -15.84 16.25
CA MET A 695 9.35 -15.74 16.00
C MET A 695 9.71 -14.51 15.15
N ARG A 696 8.93 -14.23 14.09
CA ARG A 696 9.13 -13.04 13.25
C ARG A 696 8.98 -11.76 14.05
N ASN A 697 7.93 -11.65 14.87
CA ASN A 697 7.71 -10.48 15.73
C ASN A 697 8.81 -10.33 16.78
N HIS A 698 9.21 -11.43 17.42
CA HIS A 698 10.30 -11.44 18.37
C HIS A 698 11.65 -11.01 17.73
N LEU A 699 11.90 -11.40 16.47
CA LEU A 699 13.03 -10.91 15.70
C LEU A 699 12.93 -9.41 15.38
N ARG A 700 11.75 -8.90 15.04
CA ARG A 700 11.55 -7.45 14.84
C ARG A 700 11.85 -6.66 16.10
N ASP A 701 11.31 -7.09 17.24
CA ASP A 701 11.56 -6.44 18.54
C ASP A 701 13.04 -6.46 18.89
N PHE A 702 13.73 -7.57 18.62
CA PHE A 702 15.17 -7.65 18.77
C PHE A 702 15.91 -6.65 17.87
N LEU A 703 15.53 -6.55 16.59
CA LEU A 703 16.11 -5.59 15.63
C LEU A 703 15.85 -4.13 16.04
N VAL A 704 14.68 -3.83 16.63
CA VAL A 704 14.36 -2.50 17.19
C VAL A 704 15.28 -2.19 18.37
N GLN A 705 15.36 -3.10 19.35
CA GLN A 705 16.16 -2.91 20.56
C GLN A 705 17.64 -2.68 20.27
N ILE A 706 18.19 -3.31 19.22
CA ILE A 706 19.58 -3.06 18.81
C ILE A 706 19.75 -1.72 18.08
N LYS A 707 18.71 -1.18 17.43
CA LYS A 707 18.75 0.04 16.60
C LYS A 707 18.33 1.33 17.33
N GLU A 708 17.57 1.26 18.41
CA GLU A 708 17.10 2.44 19.18
C GLU A 708 18.24 3.36 19.66
N PHE A 709 19.46 2.83 19.85
CA PHE A 709 20.63 3.62 20.24
C PHE A 709 21.18 4.49 19.09
N ASN A 710 20.88 4.15 17.83
CA ASN A 710 21.35 4.86 16.64
C ASN A 710 20.38 5.96 16.15
N GLY A 711 19.20 6.11 16.79
CA GLY A 711 18.21 7.13 16.40
C GLY A 711 17.53 6.90 15.04
N GLU A 712 17.50 5.66 14.54
CA GLU A 712 16.76 5.29 13.33
C GLU A 712 15.24 5.21 13.61
N ASP A 713 14.41 5.57 12.62
CA ASP A 713 12.95 5.50 12.70
C ASP A 713 12.47 4.04 12.72
N THR A 714 11.74 3.66 13.77
CA THR A 714 11.24 2.29 14.02
C THR A 714 9.74 2.14 13.78
N SER A 715 9.08 3.18 13.26
CA SER A 715 7.63 3.24 13.04
C SER A 715 7.09 2.12 12.14
N ASP A 716 7.93 1.59 11.24
CA ASP A 716 7.55 0.56 10.28
C ASP A 716 7.37 -0.85 10.89
N LEU A 717 7.89 -1.10 12.11
CA LEU A 717 7.90 -2.45 12.70
C LEU A 717 6.56 -2.88 13.35
N PHE A 718 5.69 -1.92 13.70
CA PHE A 718 4.36 -2.18 14.32
C PHE A 718 3.20 -2.23 13.32
N LEU A 719 3.49 -2.10 12.01
CA LEU A 719 2.46 -2.07 10.98
C LEU A 719 1.69 -3.39 10.87
N GLU A 720 2.33 -4.53 11.13
CA GLU A 720 1.66 -5.84 11.07
C GLU A 720 0.62 -6.03 12.19
N GLU A 721 0.89 -5.54 13.41
CA GLU A 721 -0.09 -5.58 14.51
C GLU A 721 -1.30 -4.70 14.19
N ARG A 722 -1.04 -3.53 13.61
CA ARG A 722 -2.09 -2.62 13.13
C ARG A 722 -2.89 -3.23 11.98
N GLU A 723 -2.23 -3.91 11.04
CA GLU A 723 -2.88 -4.65 9.95
C GLU A 723 -3.73 -5.82 10.50
N ALA A 724 -3.26 -6.55 11.51
CA ALA A 724 -4.00 -7.64 12.15
C ALA A 724 -5.23 -7.13 12.93
N GLU A 725 -5.12 -5.99 13.62
CA GLU A 725 -6.28 -5.35 14.26
C GLU A 725 -7.33 -4.92 13.23
N ILE A 726 -6.88 -4.30 12.13
CA ILE A 726 -7.75 -3.92 11.00
C ILE A 726 -8.43 -5.17 10.41
N GLN A 727 -7.69 -6.25 10.19
CA GLN A 727 -8.23 -7.53 9.69
C GLN A 727 -9.24 -8.15 10.66
N ALA A 728 -9.00 -8.11 11.98
CA ALA A 728 -9.93 -8.63 12.98
C ALA A 728 -11.25 -7.83 13.02
N VAL A 729 -11.18 -6.51 12.88
CA VAL A 729 -12.36 -5.64 12.74
C VAL A 729 -13.09 -5.97 11.44
N GLN A 730 -12.36 -6.14 10.34
CA GLN A 730 -12.92 -6.49 9.04
C GLN A 730 -13.56 -7.89 9.03
N ALA A 731 -12.98 -8.88 9.71
CA ALA A 731 -13.53 -10.23 9.82
C ALA A 731 -14.89 -10.24 10.55
N LYS A 732 -15.00 -9.47 11.65
CA LYS A 732 -16.28 -9.30 12.37
C LYS A 732 -17.36 -8.66 11.48
N LYS A 733 -16.96 -7.75 10.59
CA LYS A 733 -17.86 -7.12 9.61
C LYS A 733 -18.26 -8.11 8.51
N ASN A 734 -17.32 -8.90 8.02
CA ASN A 734 -17.52 -9.92 6.98
C ASN A 734 -18.41 -11.08 7.46
N ALA A 735 -18.49 -11.34 8.76
CA ALA A 735 -19.38 -12.36 9.34
C ALA A 735 -20.88 -12.05 9.20
N VAL A 736 -21.27 -10.82 8.82
CA VAL A 736 -22.66 -10.46 8.54
C VAL A 736 -23.02 -10.93 7.13
N PRO A 737 -24.03 -11.81 6.95
CA PRO A 737 -24.44 -12.29 5.63
C PRO A 737 -24.70 -11.13 4.66
N GLY A 738 -24.20 -11.23 3.42
CA GLY A 738 -24.35 -10.17 2.41
C GLY A 738 -23.40 -8.98 2.51
N MET A 739 -22.51 -8.90 3.53
CA MET A 739 -21.43 -7.89 3.56
C MET A 739 -20.27 -8.24 2.62
N LEU A 740 -19.95 -9.53 2.54
CA LEU A 740 -19.05 -10.08 1.55
C LEU A 740 -19.74 -10.13 0.19
N ASP A 741 -19.00 -9.73 -0.83
CA ASP A 741 -19.40 -9.95 -2.20
C ASP A 741 -19.46 -11.46 -2.48
N PRO A 742 -20.48 -11.99 -3.16
CA PRO A 742 -20.51 -13.41 -3.54
C PRO A 742 -19.22 -13.87 -4.25
N ASN A 743 -18.60 -12.99 -5.06
CA ASN A 743 -17.32 -13.28 -5.72
C ASN A 743 -16.12 -13.31 -4.76
N ALA A 744 -16.21 -12.62 -3.62
CA ALA A 744 -15.17 -12.60 -2.58
C ALA A 744 -15.34 -13.74 -1.55
N MET A 745 -16.44 -14.51 -1.61
CA MET A 745 -16.67 -15.68 -0.76
C MET A 745 -16.09 -16.97 -1.36
N VAL A 746 -15.83 -17.01 -2.67
CA VAL A 746 -15.34 -18.21 -3.39
C VAL A 746 -13.88 -18.54 -3.03
N ASP A 747 -13.08 -17.53 -2.65
CA ASP A 747 -11.65 -17.70 -2.34
C ASP A 747 -11.37 -18.46 -1.03
N GLU A 748 -12.34 -18.60 -0.10
CA GLU A 748 -12.12 -19.32 1.17
C GLU A 748 -12.04 -20.85 0.98
N ASP A 749 -12.70 -21.41 -0.03
CA ASP A 749 -12.65 -22.85 -0.33
C ASP A 749 -11.38 -23.25 -1.12
N GLU A 750 -10.72 -22.30 -1.81
CA GLU A 750 -9.42 -22.53 -2.46
C GLU A 750 -8.22 -22.44 -1.50
N MET A 751 -8.41 -21.93 -0.28
CA MET A 751 -7.36 -21.76 0.74
C MET A 751 -7.27 -22.92 1.76
N ARG A 752 -8.01 -24.03 1.56
CA ARG A 752 -7.91 -25.25 2.38
C ARG A 752 -7.00 -26.32 1.81
#